data_AF-A0A6L4AGW9-F1
#
_entry.id   AF-A0A6L4AGW9-F1
#
_cell.length_a   1.000
_cell.length_b   1.000
_cell.length_c   1.000
_cell.angle_alpha   90.00
_cell.angle_beta   90.00
_cell.angle_gamma   90.00
#
_symmetry.space_group_name_H-M   'P 1'
#
loop_
_entity.id
_entity.type
_entity.pdbx_description
1 polymer ?
#
loop_
_entity_poly.entity_id
_entity_poly.type
_entity_poly.pdbx_seq_one_letter_code
_entity_poly.pdbx_strand_id
1 'polypeptide(L)'
;MAKKNNRFAEEIDLTSFSWITAGSDAQHGKPGCGGCHPGGGGLEYDRDGFRYDQQLRQKPELAALPDGDYYRSKWDKTGVVEADCLICHLPGYFFKERVKNLELLNFQWAIVAGSGVGLVEGAVKNGEAPRVVYNRRFFNDDGRIVFNLEARPDSENCLFCHGPADMIKRGFSWNDHGNHDIHNARNIGCTACHPGNIEHQLAKGRENLSTVRDDLDNTMRTCKSCHEVGYMGAPKPVHRDVRPNHLEKIACEVCHIPELRRSSASGLDVSSGKVRLLPRPGANMVGDELTWLPEIRLGPDEKLYPVNSFKPNLFTNKSADGMYVPLFSKEIAQAYATVGSQFRQEGAAEPLISSRSEISAMLGALAASLRNNPRFERVFPCYHSNGAIFHLDGTGNLVSETDDSWTAEPNNFNISHNVSPTHMALGARGCVDCHAERAVIFSSWLAERSDGGAKASVPYRAGDNESSVYYLNLLHKYNAAKKYLIPLLFSAVFALVLFRESRSRSITIARSEAPQSGRMLFVVGLLLLVRNISFLLLTCTGIIFLFNKINIIQIFFASPESAAVLHWSGGLVFVASIAGCIVIHRRFFVNRKTEICHLGITGGPMLILTMALTGMVMIFRNTLAAEIIYVCSFIHTFAAFVLMAVYSAKIYHETTRRIYHHQQRGQ
;
A
#
# COMPACT_ATOMS: atom_id res chain seq x y z
N MET A 1 22.40 14.61 -9.71
CA MET A 1 23.53 14.31 -10.63
C MET A 1 23.42 15.25 -11.82
N ALA A 2 24.50 15.96 -12.14
CA ALA A 2 24.53 16.88 -13.27
C ALA A 2 24.47 16.14 -14.63
N LYS A 3 24.00 16.83 -15.67
CA LYS A 3 24.14 16.34 -17.06
C LYS A 3 25.62 16.24 -17.42
N LYS A 4 25.97 15.48 -18.47
CA LYS A 4 27.34 15.47 -18.98
C LYS A 4 27.75 16.88 -19.42
N ASN A 5 27.07 17.44 -20.41
CA ASN A 5 27.38 18.78 -20.92
C ASN A 5 26.46 19.82 -20.29
N ASN A 6 27.03 20.79 -19.58
CA ASN A 6 26.32 21.91 -18.98
C ASN A 6 26.81 23.22 -19.60
N ARG A 7 25.98 24.26 -19.58
CA ARG A 7 26.34 25.59 -20.09
C ARG A 7 27.15 26.36 -19.07
N PHE A 8 26.81 26.18 -17.79
CA PHE A 8 27.40 26.90 -16.67
C PHE A 8 27.79 25.94 -15.54
N ALA A 9 28.77 26.33 -14.73
CA ALA A 9 29.19 25.53 -13.59
C ALA A 9 28.10 25.45 -12.51
N GLU A 10 27.21 26.44 -12.45
CA GLU A 10 26.10 26.54 -11.51
C GLU A 10 25.06 25.43 -11.73
N GLU A 11 24.93 24.90 -12.95
CA GLU A 11 24.07 23.77 -13.29
C GLU A 11 24.57 22.44 -12.72
N ILE A 12 25.83 22.39 -12.24
CA ILE A 12 26.45 21.19 -11.68
C ILE A 12 26.19 21.11 -10.17
N ASP A 13 25.21 20.30 -9.78
CA ASP A 13 24.97 19.93 -8.38
C ASP A 13 26.03 18.94 -7.86
N LEU A 14 25.98 17.72 -8.39
CA LEU A 14 26.95 16.65 -8.13
C LEU A 14 27.50 16.12 -9.45
N THR A 15 28.81 16.04 -9.56
CA THR A 15 29.48 15.30 -10.62
C THR A 15 29.48 13.82 -10.30
N SER A 16 29.71 12.96 -11.30
CA SER A 16 29.92 11.53 -11.08
C SER A 16 31.07 11.28 -10.09
N PHE A 17 32.09 12.14 -10.12
CA PHE A 17 33.21 12.13 -9.16
C PHE A 17 32.77 12.48 -7.73
N SER A 18 32.09 13.62 -7.53
CA SER A 18 31.72 14.06 -6.17
C SER A 18 30.63 13.18 -5.55
N TRP A 19 29.81 12.54 -6.38
CA TRP A 19 28.77 11.61 -5.95
C TRP A 19 29.33 10.41 -5.17
N ILE A 20 30.52 9.88 -5.52
CA ILE A 20 31.14 8.74 -4.80
C ILE A 20 31.24 9.01 -3.30
N THR A 21 31.65 10.23 -2.94
CA THR A 21 31.84 10.64 -1.55
C THR A 21 30.64 11.35 -0.94
N ALA A 22 29.58 11.61 -1.72
CA ALA A 22 28.42 12.35 -1.25
C ALA A 22 27.72 11.62 -0.10
N GLY A 23 27.42 12.35 0.98
CA GLY A 23 26.68 11.83 2.14
C GLY A 23 27.48 10.90 3.07
N SER A 24 28.79 10.76 2.86
CA SER A 24 29.68 9.96 3.70
C SER A 24 29.97 10.64 5.05
N ASP A 25 30.13 9.83 6.10
CA ASP A 25 30.63 10.27 7.41
C ASP A 25 31.62 9.24 7.96
N ALA A 26 32.90 9.51 7.72
CA ALA A 26 34.07 8.73 8.13
C ALA A 26 34.08 8.40 9.62
N GLN A 27 33.71 9.36 10.47
CA GLN A 27 33.83 9.23 11.92
C GLN A 27 32.84 8.22 12.47
N HIS A 28 31.70 8.07 11.80
CA HIS A 28 30.63 7.15 12.18
C HIS A 28 30.53 5.94 11.25
N GLY A 29 31.44 5.81 10.28
CA GLY A 29 31.45 4.71 9.30
C GLY A 29 30.21 4.65 8.42
N LYS A 30 29.50 5.78 8.25
CA LYS A 30 28.30 5.85 7.42
C LYS A 30 28.70 5.88 5.95
N PRO A 31 28.26 4.91 5.13
CA PRO A 31 28.60 4.91 3.71
C PRO A 31 27.98 6.13 3.01
N GLY A 32 28.79 6.83 2.24
CA GLY A 32 28.28 7.75 1.21
C GLY A 32 27.68 6.97 0.03
N CYS A 33 27.21 7.67 -0.99
CA CYS A 33 26.58 7.03 -2.15
C CYS A 33 27.50 5.99 -2.81
N GLY A 34 28.77 6.33 -3.07
CA GLY A 34 29.74 5.36 -3.61
C GLY A 34 30.08 4.22 -2.65
N GLY A 35 29.96 4.46 -1.34
CA GLY A 35 30.11 3.43 -0.31
C GLY A 35 29.06 2.32 -0.39
N CYS A 36 27.83 2.68 -0.79
CA CYS A 36 26.73 1.74 -0.97
C CYS A 36 26.67 1.07 -2.34
N HIS A 37 27.41 1.58 -3.33
CA HIS A 37 27.41 1.04 -4.69
C HIS A 37 28.66 0.17 -4.94
N PRO A 38 28.50 -0.98 -5.62
CA PRO A 38 29.58 -1.97 -5.76
C PRO A 38 30.72 -1.53 -6.69
N GLY A 39 30.63 -0.36 -7.35
CA GLY A 39 31.61 0.04 -8.36
C GLY A 39 31.26 -0.43 -9.77
N GLY A 40 32.16 -0.20 -10.72
CA GLY A 40 31.97 -0.48 -12.13
C GLY A 40 30.95 0.46 -12.80
N GLY A 41 30.67 0.23 -14.08
CA GLY A 41 29.69 1.02 -14.84
C GLY A 41 29.97 2.52 -14.73
N GLY A 42 29.01 3.30 -14.24
CA GLY A 42 29.14 4.76 -14.06
C GLY A 42 30.13 5.21 -12.97
N LEU A 43 30.80 4.28 -12.29
CA LEU A 43 31.93 4.57 -11.40
C LEU A 43 33.30 4.26 -12.03
N GLU A 44 33.31 3.71 -13.23
CA GLU A 44 34.50 3.33 -13.98
C GLU A 44 34.57 4.05 -15.33
N TYR A 45 33.43 4.19 -16.01
CA TYR A 45 33.31 4.76 -17.33
C TYR A 45 32.43 6.01 -17.29
N ASP A 46 32.82 7.01 -18.08
CA ASP A 46 32.01 8.18 -18.35
C ASP A 46 30.81 7.84 -19.27
N ARG A 47 29.93 8.83 -19.47
CA ARG A 47 28.72 8.62 -20.28
C ARG A 47 28.96 8.39 -21.78
N ASP A 48 30.21 8.52 -22.25
CA ASP A 48 30.61 8.18 -23.62
C ASP A 48 31.38 6.85 -23.69
N GLY A 49 31.54 6.16 -22.56
CA GLY A 49 32.20 4.85 -22.47
C GLY A 49 33.72 4.91 -22.27
N PHE A 50 34.29 6.08 -22.01
CA PHE A 50 35.73 6.18 -21.70
C PHE A 50 35.97 5.97 -20.21
N ARG A 51 37.03 5.22 -19.87
CA ARG A 51 37.41 5.02 -18.47
C ARG A 51 37.91 6.35 -17.88
N TYR A 52 37.32 6.79 -16.77
CA TYR A 52 37.50 8.14 -16.24
C TYR A 52 38.96 8.56 -16.03
N ASP A 53 39.76 7.68 -15.41
CA ASP A 53 41.15 8.00 -15.06
C ASP A 53 42.06 8.08 -16.29
N GLN A 54 41.83 7.22 -17.28
CA GLN A 54 42.56 7.24 -18.54
C GLN A 54 42.20 8.47 -19.38
N GLN A 55 40.91 8.78 -19.49
CA GLN A 55 40.43 9.90 -20.28
C GLN A 55 40.94 11.22 -19.70
N LEU A 56 40.89 11.41 -18.39
CA LEU A 56 41.35 12.65 -17.77
C LEU A 56 42.88 12.83 -17.88
N ARG A 57 43.67 11.73 -17.85
CA ARG A 57 45.12 11.81 -18.13
C ARG A 57 45.41 12.26 -19.56
N GLN A 58 44.60 11.82 -20.53
CA GLN A 58 44.76 12.20 -21.94
C GLN A 58 44.25 13.62 -22.23
N LYS A 59 43.20 14.05 -21.51
CA LYS A 59 42.51 15.33 -21.70
C LYS A 59 42.28 16.07 -20.38
N PRO A 60 43.34 16.62 -19.76
CA PRO A 60 43.24 17.30 -18.46
C PRO A 60 42.28 18.50 -18.45
N GLU A 61 42.06 19.12 -19.61
CA GLU A 61 41.16 20.26 -19.78
C GLU A 61 39.70 19.94 -19.42
N LEU A 62 39.28 18.66 -19.48
CA LEU A 62 37.93 18.24 -19.10
C LEU A 62 37.58 18.61 -17.65
N ALA A 63 38.56 18.66 -16.74
CA ALA A 63 38.33 19.05 -15.36
C ALA A 63 38.00 20.54 -15.19
N ALA A 64 38.32 21.38 -16.18
CA ALA A 64 38.00 22.81 -16.17
C ALA A 64 36.66 23.12 -16.87
N LEU A 65 36.18 22.23 -17.73
CA LEU A 65 34.92 22.39 -18.46
C LEU A 65 33.71 22.10 -17.54
N PRO A 66 32.54 22.72 -17.79
CA PRO A 66 31.30 22.41 -17.09
C PRO A 66 30.73 21.03 -17.48
N ASP A 67 31.56 20.00 -17.35
CA ASP A 67 31.25 18.61 -17.61
C ASP A 67 30.86 17.89 -16.31
N GLY A 68 29.65 17.34 -16.22
CA GLY A 68 29.15 16.63 -15.03
C GLY A 68 29.89 15.32 -14.71
N ASP A 69 30.71 14.81 -15.61
CA ASP A 69 31.58 13.66 -15.40
C ASP A 69 32.96 14.08 -14.83
N TYR A 70 33.48 15.23 -15.27
CA TYR A 70 34.88 15.61 -15.02
C TYR A 70 35.10 16.92 -14.24
N TYR A 71 34.13 17.82 -14.15
CA TYR A 71 34.34 19.16 -13.58
C TYR A 71 34.91 19.09 -12.16
N ARG A 72 36.09 19.68 -11.97
CA ARG A 72 36.89 19.67 -10.73
C ARG A 72 37.22 18.27 -10.18
N SER A 73 37.15 17.24 -11.01
CA SER A 73 37.51 15.87 -10.64
C SER A 73 39.03 15.68 -10.56
N LYS A 74 39.45 14.57 -9.96
CA LYS A 74 40.85 14.12 -9.89
C LYS A 74 40.97 12.66 -10.33
N TRP A 75 40.19 12.24 -11.32
CA TRP A 75 40.15 10.85 -11.81
C TRP A 75 41.55 10.32 -12.18
N ASP A 76 42.38 11.17 -12.77
CA ASP A 76 43.76 10.88 -13.16
C ASP A 76 44.65 10.41 -11.98
N LYS A 77 44.36 10.88 -10.76
CA LYS A 77 45.09 10.59 -9.51
C LYS A 77 44.42 9.56 -8.62
N THR A 78 43.09 9.59 -8.59
CA THR A 78 42.27 8.72 -7.72
C THR A 78 42.09 7.32 -8.29
N GLY A 79 42.24 7.20 -9.62
CA GLY A 79 41.77 6.04 -10.36
C GLY A 79 40.24 5.98 -10.33
N VAL A 80 39.68 4.79 -10.50
CA VAL A 80 38.23 4.57 -10.57
C VAL A 80 37.78 3.56 -9.53
N VAL A 81 36.48 3.50 -9.23
CA VAL A 81 35.93 2.46 -8.35
C VAL A 81 35.46 1.30 -9.24
N GLU A 82 36.32 0.31 -9.39
CA GLU A 82 36.05 -0.90 -10.18
C GLU A 82 34.93 -1.74 -9.57
N ALA A 83 34.33 -2.63 -10.37
CA ALA A 83 33.31 -3.55 -9.89
C ALA A 83 33.89 -4.46 -8.79
N ASP A 84 33.30 -4.38 -7.60
CA ASP A 84 33.72 -5.11 -6.42
C ASP A 84 32.80 -6.32 -6.20
N CYS A 85 33.20 -7.49 -6.68
CA CYS A 85 32.44 -8.73 -6.43
C CYS A 85 32.50 -9.15 -4.95
N LEU A 86 33.55 -8.74 -4.22
CA LEU A 86 33.82 -9.17 -2.84
C LEU A 86 32.86 -8.49 -1.87
N ILE A 87 32.37 -7.29 -2.19
CA ILE A 87 31.41 -6.56 -1.35
C ILE A 87 30.14 -7.37 -1.01
N CYS A 88 29.73 -8.27 -1.91
CA CYS A 88 28.59 -9.16 -1.71
C CYS A 88 29.03 -10.59 -1.34
N HIS A 89 30.06 -11.11 -2.01
CA HIS A 89 30.40 -12.53 -1.95
C HIS A 89 31.48 -12.90 -0.94
N LEU A 90 32.21 -11.95 -0.36
CA LEU A 90 33.23 -12.21 0.65
C LEU A 90 32.63 -12.06 2.05
N PRO A 91 32.54 -13.15 2.85
CA PRO A 91 32.15 -13.04 4.25
C PRO A 91 33.15 -12.16 5.02
N GLY A 92 32.64 -11.28 5.88
CA GLY A 92 33.47 -10.39 6.70
C GLY A 92 34.14 -9.25 5.92
N TYR A 93 33.58 -8.86 4.77
CA TYR A 93 34.07 -7.71 4.00
C TYR A 93 34.14 -6.43 4.87
N PHE A 94 35.29 -5.75 4.87
CA PHE A 94 35.57 -4.59 5.72
C PHE A 94 35.00 -3.29 5.11
N PHE A 95 33.67 -3.17 5.12
CA PHE A 95 32.98 -2.03 4.54
C PHE A 95 33.47 -0.66 5.06
N LYS A 96 33.79 -0.55 6.35
CA LYS A 96 34.29 0.69 6.95
C LYS A 96 35.62 1.13 6.33
N GLU A 97 36.54 0.20 6.09
CA GLU A 97 37.83 0.52 5.45
C GLU A 97 37.67 0.86 3.97
N ARG A 98 36.71 0.22 3.27
CA ARG A 98 36.34 0.61 1.91
C ARG A 98 35.83 2.06 1.88
N VAL A 99 34.84 2.39 2.71
CA VAL A 99 34.24 3.74 2.79
C VAL A 99 35.29 4.80 3.11
N LYS A 100 36.15 4.54 4.10
CA LYS A 100 37.27 5.40 4.45
C LYS A 100 38.19 5.67 3.26
N ASN A 101 38.54 4.65 2.47
CA ASN A 101 39.38 4.84 1.29
C ASN A 101 38.68 5.65 0.19
N LEU A 102 37.37 5.50 0.00
CA LEU A 102 36.62 6.37 -0.91
C LEU A 102 36.66 7.84 -0.45
N GLU A 103 36.53 8.10 0.85
CA GLU A 103 36.61 9.47 1.40
C GLU A 103 38.01 10.09 1.30
N LEU A 104 39.05 9.26 1.34
CA LEU A 104 40.44 9.66 1.08
C LEU A 104 40.74 9.85 -0.42
N LEU A 105 39.73 9.64 -1.27
CA LEU A 105 39.81 9.64 -2.74
C LEU A 105 40.73 8.54 -3.30
N ASN A 106 40.94 7.46 -2.55
CA ASN A 106 41.73 6.31 -2.96
C ASN A 106 40.87 5.29 -3.73
N PHE A 107 40.18 5.74 -4.78
CA PHE A 107 39.14 4.94 -5.47
C PHE A 107 39.63 3.59 -5.98
N GLN A 108 40.77 3.58 -6.68
CA GLN A 108 41.38 2.36 -7.23
C GLN A 108 41.78 1.35 -6.14
N TRP A 109 42.04 1.81 -4.91
CA TRP A 109 42.55 0.97 -3.83
C TRP A 109 41.46 0.55 -2.82
N ALA A 110 40.23 1.03 -2.98
CA ALA A 110 39.15 0.79 -2.03
C ALA A 110 38.81 -0.70 -1.87
N ILE A 111 38.88 -1.50 -2.95
CA ILE A 111 38.62 -2.94 -2.93
C ILE A 111 39.70 -3.70 -2.15
N VAL A 112 40.96 -3.30 -2.27
CA VAL A 112 42.07 -3.92 -1.52
C VAL A 112 41.88 -3.69 -0.02
N ALA A 113 41.51 -2.48 0.38
CA ALA A 113 41.23 -2.15 1.77
C ALA A 113 39.99 -2.90 2.28
N GLY A 114 38.89 -2.91 1.51
CA GLY A 114 37.65 -3.57 1.90
C GLY A 114 37.75 -5.09 1.97
N SER A 115 38.56 -5.72 1.12
CA SER A 115 38.80 -7.17 1.17
C SER A 115 39.77 -7.60 2.30
N GLY A 116 40.47 -6.66 2.92
CA GLY A 116 41.50 -6.95 3.93
C GLY A 116 42.79 -7.55 3.38
N VAL A 117 42.94 -7.64 2.05
CA VAL A 117 44.12 -8.20 1.38
C VAL A 117 45.37 -7.33 1.56
N GLY A 118 45.19 -6.03 1.79
CA GLY A 118 46.28 -5.11 2.07
C GLY A 118 45.83 -3.84 2.79
N LEU A 119 46.80 -3.17 3.40
CA LEU A 119 46.64 -1.83 3.94
C LEU A 119 46.93 -0.81 2.83
N VAL A 120 46.11 0.25 2.75
CA VAL A 120 46.36 1.39 1.87
C VAL A 120 46.89 2.54 2.70
N GLU A 121 48.11 2.97 2.41
CA GLU A 121 48.75 4.13 3.01
C GLU A 121 48.67 5.34 2.08
N GLY A 122 48.56 6.53 2.66
CA GLY A 122 48.47 7.79 1.94
C GLY A 122 47.06 8.11 1.44
N ALA A 123 46.85 9.36 1.06
CA ALA A 123 45.55 9.85 0.59
C ALA A 123 45.67 10.81 -0.60
N VAL A 124 44.98 10.48 -1.71
CA VAL A 124 44.91 11.38 -2.88
C VAL A 124 44.25 12.71 -2.51
N LYS A 125 43.33 12.70 -1.54
CA LYS A 125 42.73 13.92 -0.97
C LYS A 125 43.78 14.90 -0.44
N ASN A 126 44.86 14.40 0.15
CA ASN A 126 45.96 15.18 0.70
C ASN A 126 47.06 15.49 -0.33
N GLY A 127 46.90 15.05 -1.58
CA GLY A 127 47.92 15.18 -2.62
C GLY A 127 49.03 14.12 -2.56
N GLU A 128 48.85 13.09 -1.76
CA GLU A 128 49.79 11.97 -1.63
C GLU A 128 49.48 10.89 -2.68
N ALA A 129 50.49 10.10 -3.05
CA ALA A 129 50.31 8.92 -3.90
C ALA A 129 50.07 7.69 -3.02
N PRO A 130 48.91 7.01 -3.12
CA PRO A 130 48.63 5.86 -2.28
C PRO A 130 49.57 4.69 -2.54
N ARG A 131 49.93 3.98 -1.47
CA ARG A 131 50.79 2.79 -1.49
C ARG A 131 50.08 1.63 -0.82
N VAL A 132 50.13 0.45 -1.45
CA VAL A 132 49.57 -0.77 -0.87
C VAL A 132 50.64 -1.57 -0.15
N VAL A 133 50.35 -1.95 1.09
CA VAL A 133 51.10 -2.94 1.86
C VAL A 133 50.27 -4.22 1.93
N TYR A 134 50.59 -5.17 1.05
CA TYR A 134 49.88 -6.44 0.97
C TYR A 134 50.17 -7.35 2.16
N ASN A 135 49.12 -7.99 2.69
CA ASN A 135 49.28 -9.06 3.65
C ASN A 135 49.65 -10.35 2.92
N ARG A 136 50.95 -10.65 2.91
CA ARG A 136 51.53 -11.80 2.20
C ARG A 136 50.94 -13.17 2.58
N ARG A 137 50.25 -13.28 3.72
CA ARG A 137 49.59 -14.53 4.14
C ARG A 137 48.43 -14.95 3.23
N PHE A 138 47.85 -14.01 2.48
CA PHE A 138 46.80 -14.31 1.51
C PHE A 138 47.34 -14.77 0.15
N PHE A 139 48.65 -14.67 -0.06
CA PHE A 139 49.28 -14.93 -1.35
C PHE A 139 50.04 -16.24 -1.31
N ASN A 140 49.85 -17.04 -2.34
CA ASN A 140 50.73 -18.17 -2.65
C ASN A 140 52.09 -17.64 -3.15
N ASP A 141 53.08 -18.53 -3.23
CA ASP A 141 54.43 -18.18 -3.71
C ASP A 141 54.45 -17.61 -5.15
N ASP A 142 53.42 -17.91 -5.95
CA ASP A 142 53.24 -17.40 -7.30
C ASP A 142 52.45 -16.07 -7.38
N GLY A 143 52.12 -15.47 -6.24
CA GLY A 143 51.42 -14.18 -6.14
C GLY A 143 49.91 -14.25 -6.37
N ARG A 144 49.31 -15.45 -6.43
CA ARG A 144 47.85 -15.62 -6.51
C ARG A 144 47.20 -15.68 -5.13
N ILE A 145 45.94 -15.24 -5.05
CA ILE A 145 45.09 -15.30 -3.86
C ILE A 145 43.91 -16.24 -4.14
N VAL A 146 43.47 -16.97 -3.11
CA VAL A 146 42.21 -17.71 -3.14
C VAL A 146 41.26 -17.09 -2.13
N PHE A 147 40.13 -16.57 -2.61
CA PHE A 147 39.04 -16.10 -1.76
C PHE A 147 38.07 -17.24 -1.48
N ASN A 148 37.57 -17.33 -0.24
CA ASN A 148 36.43 -18.15 0.10
C ASN A 148 35.16 -17.34 -0.16
N LEU A 149 34.61 -17.44 -1.37
CA LEU A 149 33.43 -16.70 -1.79
C LEU A 149 32.17 -17.53 -1.58
N GLU A 150 31.12 -16.90 -1.05
CA GLU A 150 29.82 -17.55 -0.93
C GLU A 150 29.02 -17.42 -2.23
N ALA A 151 28.45 -18.54 -2.70
CA ALA A 151 27.61 -18.52 -3.90
C ALA A 151 26.34 -17.68 -3.71
N ARG A 152 25.82 -17.62 -2.48
CA ARG A 152 24.73 -16.72 -2.09
C ARG A 152 25.28 -15.72 -1.08
N PRO A 153 25.22 -14.41 -1.34
CA PRO A 153 25.65 -13.40 -0.38
C PRO A 153 24.98 -13.57 0.99
N ASP A 154 25.76 -13.43 2.05
CA ASP A 154 25.23 -13.28 3.40
C ASP A 154 24.35 -12.03 3.50
N SER A 155 23.24 -12.13 4.22
CA SER A 155 22.40 -11.01 4.59
C SER A 155 23.18 -9.86 5.25
N GLU A 156 24.21 -10.14 6.04
CA GLU A 156 25.03 -9.10 6.69
C GLU A 156 25.67 -8.15 5.67
N ASN A 157 26.14 -8.67 4.53
CA ASN A 157 26.71 -7.86 3.46
C ASN A 157 25.65 -6.95 2.81
N CYS A 158 24.42 -7.44 2.62
CA CYS A 158 23.32 -6.62 2.12
C CYS A 158 22.92 -5.51 3.11
N LEU A 159 22.90 -5.86 4.40
CA LEU A 159 22.41 -5.00 5.47
C LEU A 159 23.34 -3.84 5.82
N PHE A 160 24.62 -3.90 5.44
CA PHE A 160 25.51 -2.76 5.61
C PHE A 160 24.97 -1.49 4.95
N CYS A 161 24.45 -1.63 3.72
CA CYS A 161 23.87 -0.53 2.96
C CYS A 161 22.34 -0.43 3.18
N HIS A 162 21.64 -1.57 3.05
CA HIS A 162 20.17 -1.58 3.11
C HIS A 162 19.64 -1.36 4.52
N GLY A 163 20.35 -1.82 5.56
CA GLY A 163 19.92 -1.69 6.95
C GLY A 163 19.69 -0.24 7.37
N PRO A 164 20.72 0.64 7.33
CA PRO A 164 20.55 2.04 7.66
C PRO A 164 19.58 2.78 6.72
N ALA A 165 19.61 2.50 5.42
CA ALA A 165 18.74 3.15 4.45
C ALA A 165 17.26 2.83 4.70
N ASP A 166 16.95 1.57 4.97
CA ASP A 166 15.59 1.14 5.25
C ASP A 166 15.16 1.48 6.67
N MET A 167 16.08 1.55 7.65
CA MET A 167 15.78 2.10 8.97
C MET A 167 15.24 3.53 8.84
N ILE A 168 15.94 4.36 8.07
CA ILE A 168 15.53 5.74 7.81
C ILE A 168 14.17 5.79 7.11
N LYS A 169 13.99 5.02 6.05
CA LYS A 169 12.78 5.10 5.20
C LYS A 169 11.55 4.47 5.84
N ARG A 170 11.71 3.40 6.62
CA ARG A 170 10.62 2.50 7.01
C ARG A 170 10.75 1.89 8.39
N GLY A 171 11.70 2.31 9.23
CA GLY A 171 11.86 1.76 10.59
C GLY A 171 12.30 0.30 10.57
N PHE A 172 13.03 -0.10 9.52
CA PHE A 172 13.49 -1.46 9.32
C PHE A 172 14.53 -1.91 10.34
N SER A 173 14.40 -3.15 10.77
CA SER A 173 15.43 -3.87 11.53
C SER A 173 15.40 -5.36 11.21
N TRP A 174 16.55 -5.97 10.94
CA TRP A 174 16.60 -7.38 10.57
C TRP A 174 16.73 -8.31 11.79
N ASN A 175 17.68 -8.00 12.68
CA ASN A 175 18.07 -8.83 13.84
C ASN A 175 17.58 -8.26 15.19
N ASP A 176 16.53 -7.44 15.20
CA ASP A 176 16.05 -6.79 16.42
C ASP A 176 14.95 -7.61 17.10
N HIS A 177 15.16 -8.02 18.35
CA HIS A 177 14.17 -8.75 19.14
C HIS A 177 12.82 -8.02 19.25
N GLY A 178 12.84 -6.69 19.37
CA GLY A 178 11.65 -5.86 19.53
C GLY A 178 10.87 -5.65 18.24
N ASN A 179 11.53 -5.77 17.08
CA ASN A 179 11.00 -5.45 15.76
C ASN A 179 11.55 -6.46 14.73
N HIS A 180 11.38 -7.75 15.00
CA HIS A 180 12.02 -8.80 14.20
C HIS A 180 11.25 -9.07 12.91
N ASP A 181 11.95 -9.54 11.89
CA ASP A 181 11.33 -10.24 10.77
C ASP A 181 11.28 -11.75 11.07
N ILE A 182 10.09 -12.35 11.01
CA ILE A 182 9.89 -13.78 11.31
C ILE A 182 10.68 -14.68 10.36
N HIS A 183 10.93 -14.24 9.12
CA HIS A 183 11.70 -15.03 8.16
C HIS A 183 13.16 -15.11 8.57
N ASN A 184 13.73 -13.98 9.00
CA ASN A 184 15.08 -13.95 9.54
C ASN A 184 15.21 -14.81 10.80
N ALA A 185 14.23 -14.76 11.71
CA ALA A 185 14.19 -15.63 12.90
C ALA A 185 14.12 -17.14 12.56
N ARG A 186 13.87 -17.49 11.30
CA ARG A 186 13.89 -18.86 10.75
C ARG A 186 15.06 -19.10 9.80
N ASN A 187 16.11 -18.28 9.86
CA ASN A 187 17.32 -18.34 9.03
C ASN A 187 17.05 -18.22 7.52
N ILE A 188 16.02 -17.46 7.14
CA ILE A 188 15.76 -17.13 5.74
C ILE A 188 16.43 -15.79 5.43
N GLY A 189 17.52 -15.83 4.66
CA GLY A 189 18.26 -14.64 4.25
C GLY A 189 17.62 -13.84 3.11
N CYS A 190 18.16 -12.64 2.86
CA CYS A 190 17.61 -11.67 1.89
C CYS A 190 17.44 -12.26 0.48
N THR A 191 18.42 -13.03 0.01
CA THR A 191 18.41 -13.60 -1.35
C THR A 191 17.36 -14.69 -1.57
N ALA A 192 16.74 -15.21 -0.51
CA ALA A 192 15.62 -16.14 -0.64
C ALA A 192 14.40 -15.43 -1.25
N CYS A 193 14.14 -14.19 -0.82
CA CYS A 193 13.08 -13.34 -1.35
C CYS A 193 13.55 -12.51 -2.56
N HIS A 194 14.81 -12.07 -2.54
CA HIS A 194 15.48 -11.25 -3.56
C HIS A 194 16.53 -12.04 -4.34
N PRO A 195 16.16 -13.08 -5.13
CA PRO A 195 17.14 -13.82 -5.91
C PRO A 195 17.80 -12.93 -6.97
N GLY A 196 19.11 -13.11 -7.17
CA GLY A 196 19.85 -12.52 -8.29
C GLY A 196 19.88 -13.44 -9.51
N ASN A 197 19.97 -12.87 -10.70
CA ASN A 197 20.31 -13.60 -11.93
C ASN A 197 21.83 -13.53 -12.23
N ILE A 198 22.28 -14.17 -13.31
CA ILE A 198 23.70 -14.17 -13.73
C ILE A 198 24.23 -12.77 -14.10
N GLU A 199 23.34 -11.86 -14.48
CA GLU A 199 23.64 -10.46 -14.78
C GLU A 199 23.64 -9.57 -13.53
N HIS A 200 23.54 -10.18 -12.33
CA HIS A 200 23.49 -9.51 -11.04
C HIS A 200 22.30 -8.55 -10.88
N GLN A 201 21.21 -8.82 -11.61
CA GLN A 201 19.93 -8.16 -11.39
C GLN A 201 19.25 -8.80 -10.19
N LEU A 202 19.19 -8.07 -9.09
CA LEU A 202 18.52 -8.49 -7.87
C LEU A 202 17.02 -8.26 -8.01
N ALA A 203 16.26 -9.33 -7.84
CA ALA A 203 14.81 -9.26 -7.89
C ALA A 203 14.28 -8.32 -6.81
N LYS A 204 13.32 -7.45 -7.14
CA LYS A 204 12.81 -6.43 -6.23
C LYS A 204 11.29 -6.38 -6.20
N GLY A 205 10.77 -5.79 -5.13
CA GLY A 205 9.37 -5.39 -5.03
C GLY A 205 9.13 -4.09 -5.79
N ARG A 206 7.88 -3.64 -5.76
CA ARG A 206 7.50 -2.31 -6.22
C ARG A 206 7.67 -1.30 -5.10
N GLU A 207 8.31 -0.18 -5.39
CA GLU A 207 8.45 0.95 -4.47
C GLU A 207 7.62 2.12 -5.03
N ASN A 208 6.86 2.81 -4.18
CA ASN A 208 5.96 3.88 -4.64
C ASN A 208 6.74 5.14 -5.03
N LEU A 209 7.90 5.38 -4.42
CA LEU A 209 8.65 6.63 -4.58
C LEU A 209 9.84 6.54 -5.55
N SER A 210 10.51 5.39 -5.64
CA SER A 210 11.77 5.25 -6.38
C SER A 210 11.54 4.56 -7.72
N THR A 211 11.99 5.20 -8.80
CA THR A 211 11.84 4.73 -10.18
C THR A 211 13.09 4.01 -10.71
N VAL A 212 13.96 3.52 -9.81
CA VAL A 212 15.20 2.85 -10.20
C VAL A 212 14.87 1.41 -10.60
N ARG A 213 15.05 1.12 -11.90
CA ARG A 213 14.85 -0.22 -12.48
C ARG A 213 13.44 -0.76 -12.29
N ASP A 214 12.45 0.05 -12.70
CA ASP A 214 11.04 -0.32 -12.69
C ASP A 214 10.74 -1.57 -13.54
N ASP A 215 11.60 -1.88 -14.52
CA ASP A 215 11.58 -3.13 -15.28
C ASP A 215 11.76 -4.38 -14.41
N LEU A 216 12.32 -4.24 -13.19
CA LEU A 216 12.45 -5.30 -12.19
C LEU A 216 11.36 -5.27 -11.11
N ASP A 217 10.36 -4.39 -11.20
CA ASP A 217 9.24 -4.38 -10.24
C ASP A 217 8.53 -5.73 -10.17
N ASN A 218 8.24 -6.16 -8.94
CA ASN A 218 7.50 -7.40 -8.64
C ASN A 218 8.19 -8.69 -9.14
N THR A 219 9.50 -8.64 -9.37
CA THR A 219 10.29 -9.83 -9.74
C THR A 219 10.71 -10.65 -8.52
N MET A 220 10.67 -10.05 -7.31
CA MET A 220 10.94 -10.76 -6.06
C MET A 220 9.90 -11.85 -5.77
N ARG A 221 10.24 -12.82 -4.94
CA ARG A 221 9.27 -13.84 -4.51
C ARG A 221 8.15 -13.18 -3.71
N THR A 222 6.91 -13.47 -4.07
CA THR A 222 5.74 -13.00 -3.33
C THR A 222 5.46 -13.88 -2.13
N CYS A 223 4.81 -13.32 -1.10
CA CYS A 223 4.35 -14.08 0.08
C CYS A 223 3.56 -15.33 -0.34
N LYS A 224 2.63 -15.19 -1.28
CA LYS A 224 1.82 -16.29 -1.81
C LYS A 224 2.65 -17.40 -2.44
N SER A 225 3.68 -17.04 -3.22
CA SER A 225 4.53 -18.02 -3.92
C SER A 225 5.21 -19.01 -2.97
N CYS A 226 5.48 -18.60 -1.73
CA CYS A 226 6.02 -19.47 -0.70
C CYS A 226 4.92 -20.13 0.13
N HIS A 227 3.97 -19.34 0.62
CA HIS A 227 2.99 -19.76 1.61
C HIS A 227 1.89 -20.68 1.06
N GLU A 228 1.50 -20.59 -0.21
CA GLU A 228 0.45 -21.46 -0.77
C GLU A 228 0.94 -22.91 -0.96
N VAL A 229 2.21 -23.07 -1.31
CA VAL A 229 2.83 -24.37 -1.58
C VAL A 229 3.62 -24.92 -0.40
N GLY A 230 3.97 -24.08 0.57
CA GLY A 230 4.80 -24.44 1.72
C GLY A 230 6.30 -24.48 1.42
N TYR A 231 6.75 -23.63 0.49
CA TYR A 231 8.16 -23.54 0.09
C TYR A 231 9.04 -23.16 1.28
N MET A 232 10.21 -23.79 1.41
CA MET A 232 11.13 -23.59 2.55
C MET A 232 10.48 -23.80 3.93
N GLY A 233 9.42 -24.61 4.01
CA GLY A 233 8.68 -24.85 5.26
C GLY A 233 7.74 -23.72 5.65
N ALA A 234 7.41 -22.80 4.72
CA ALA A 234 6.45 -21.74 4.97
C ALA A 234 5.09 -22.32 5.41
N PRO A 235 4.48 -21.81 6.49
CA PRO A 235 3.19 -22.29 6.94
C PRO A 235 2.09 -21.92 5.94
N LYS A 236 1.23 -22.88 5.60
CA LYS A 236 0.09 -22.63 4.70
C LYS A 236 -1.00 -21.81 5.41
N PRO A 237 -1.40 -20.66 4.86
CA PRO A 237 -2.35 -19.78 5.53
C PRO A 237 -3.75 -20.39 5.55
N VAL A 238 -4.36 -20.42 6.73
CA VAL A 238 -5.72 -20.97 6.93
C VAL A 238 -6.78 -19.88 6.82
N HIS A 239 -6.52 -18.69 7.35
CA HIS A 239 -7.37 -17.47 7.27
C HIS A 239 -8.88 -17.68 7.51
N ARG A 240 -9.30 -18.67 8.32
CA ARG A 240 -10.73 -19.04 8.52
C ARG A 240 -11.64 -17.87 8.90
N ASP A 241 -11.13 -16.95 9.72
CA ASP A 241 -11.91 -15.84 10.27
C ASP A 241 -11.78 -14.54 9.44
N VAL A 242 -10.98 -14.56 8.37
CA VAL A 242 -10.80 -13.42 7.45
C VAL A 242 -11.66 -13.66 6.21
N ARG A 243 -12.49 -12.69 5.83
CA ARG A 243 -13.35 -12.84 4.65
C ARG A 243 -12.48 -12.84 3.37
N PRO A 244 -12.80 -13.66 2.35
CA PRO A 244 -12.02 -13.72 1.10
C PRO A 244 -11.81 -12.36 0.43
N ASN A 245 -12.83 -11.50 0.44
CA ASN A 245 -12.74 -10.15 -0.13
C ASN A 245 -11.66 -9.27 0.54
N HIS A 246 -11.29 -9.53 1.79
CA HIS A 246 -10.16 -8.84 2.43
C HIS A 246 -8.85 -9.32 1.81
N LEU A 247 -8.69 -10.63 1.59
CA LEU A 247 -7.48 -11.21 0.97
C LEU A 247 -7.31 -10.80 -0.51
N GLU A 248 -8.37 -10.32 -1.15
CA GLU A 248 -8.34 -9.73 -2.49
C GLU A 248 -7.91 -8.26 -2.48
N LYS A 249 -8.30 -7.49 -1.45
CA LYS A 249 -8.15 -6.02 -1.38
C LYS A 249 -7.12 -5.52 -0.37
N ILE A 250 -6.53 -6.40 0.43
CA ILE A 250 -5.57 -6.07 1.49
C ILE A 250 -4.31 -6.91 1.27
N ALA A 251 -3.16 -6.26 1.19
CA ALA A 251 -1.87 -6.93 1.08
C ALA A 251 -1.54 -7.70 2.38
N CYS A 252 -0.73 -8.76 2.28
CA CYS A 252 -0.40 -9.60 3.44
C CYS A 252 0.30 -8.76 4.54
N GLU A 253 1.11 -7.81 4.11
CA GLU A 253 1.87 -6.85 4.88
C GLU A 253 0.98 -6.02 5.81
N VAL A 254 -0.24 -5.66 5.41
CA VAL A 254 -1.15 -4.89 6.28
C VAL A 254 -1.48 -5.65 7.56
N CYS A 255 -1.74 -6.95 7.45
CA CYS A 255 -2.06 -7.78 8.61
C CYS A 255 -0.79 -8.22 9.34
N HIS A 256 0.27 -8.52 8.59
CA HIS A 256 1.49 -9.09 9.13
C HIS A 256 2.54 -8.06 9.55
N ILE A 257 2.30 -6.76 9.37
CA ILE A 257 3.15 -5.69 9.90
C ILE A 257 2.23 -4.71 10.67
N PRO A 258 1.69 -5.15 11.82
CA PRO A 258 0.70 -4.37 12.57
C PRO A 258 1.26 -3.09 13.18
N GLU A 259 2.54 -3.13 13.55
CA GLU A 259 3.29 -2.05 14.18
C GLU A 259 4.78 -2.20 13.83
N LEU A 260 5.53 -1.12 14.00
CA LEU A 260 6.99 -1.08 13.91
C LEU A 260 7.54 -0.55 15.23
N ARG A 261 8.71 -1.03 15.66
CA ARG A 261 9.32 -0.60 16.95
C ARG A 261 10.61 0.20 16.85
N ARG A 262 10.92 0.69 15.65
CA ARG A 262 12.03 1.61 15.41
C ARG A 262 11.53 2.86 14.72
N SER A 263 11.93 4.03 15.21
CA SER A 263 11.56 5.30 14.59
C SER A 263 12.12 5.38 13.17
N SER A 264 11.25 5.46 12.17
CA SER A 264 11.62 5.94 10.84
C SER A 264 11.83 7.45 10.84
N ALA A 265 12.27 8.00 9.70
CA ALA A 265 12.10 9.42 9.44
C ALA A 265 10.65 9.68 9.01
N SER A 266 9.97 10.62 9.67
CA SER A 266 8.66 11.14 9.23
C SER A 266 8.79 12.25 8.19
N GLY A 267 10.01 12.73 7.93
CA GLY A 267 10.30 13.70 6.89
C GLY A 267 11.78 14.01 6.79
N LEU A 268 12.12 14.82 5.78
CA LEU A 268 13.43 15.48 5.68
C LEU A 268 13.26 16.98 5.78
N ASP A 269 14.30 17.63 6.30
CA ASP A 269 14.48 19.06 6.27
C ASP A 269 15.83 19.38 5.63
N VAL A 270 15.80 20.06 4.50
CA VAL A 270 17.00 20.55 3.79
C VAL A 270 17.14 22.07 3.85
N SER A 271 16.40 22.74 4.74
CA SER A 271 16.31 24.20 4.81
C SER A 271 17.61 24.92 5.15
N SER A 272 18.61 24.21 5.68
CA SER A 272 19.97 24.73 5.92
C SER A 272 20.97 24.42 4.81
N GLY A 273 20.54 23.71 3.75
CA GLY A 273 21.42 23.10 2.76
C GLY A 273 22.13 21.83 3.25
N LYS A 274 21.81 21.36 4.47
CA LYS A 274 22.18 20.02 4.97
C LYS A 274 20.93 19.18 5.14
N VAL A 275 21.01 17.90 4.80
CA VAL A 275 19.92 16.95 5.03
C VAL A 275 19.82 16.65 6.53
N ARG A 276 18.72 17.06 7.16
CA ARG A 276 18.31 16.59 8.48
C ARG A 276 17.11 15.67 8.34
N LEU A 277 17.18 14.51 8.98
CA LEU A 277 16.06 13.58 9.05
C LEU A 277 15.23 13.91 10.30
N LEU A 278 13.93 14.09 10.10
CA LEU A 278 13.01 14.34 11.20
C LEU A 278 12.56 12.99 11.75
N PRO A 279 12.91 12.62 13.00
CA PRO A 279 12.40 11.41 13.63
C PRO A 279 10.88 11.47 13.79
N ARG A 280 10.24 10.32 13.96
CA ARG A 280 8.82 10.29 14.28
C ARG A 280 8.57 11.00 15.62
N PRO A 281 7.41 11.65 15.80
CA PRO A 281 7.03 12.24 17.08
C PRO A 281 7.13 11.21 18.22
N GLY A 282 7.84 11.58 19.28
CA GLY A 282 8.11 10.71 20.43
C GLY A 282 9.50 10.06 20.44
N ALA A 283 10.25 10.12 19.33
CA ALA A 283 11.66 9.72 19.27
C ALA A 283 12.60 10.95 19.28
N ASN A 284 13.81 10.78 19.82
CA ASN A 284 14.84 11.82 19.80
C ASN A 284 15.61 11.79 18.47
N MET A 285 15.79 10.60 17.90
CA MET A 285 16.45 10.38 16.62
C MET A 285 15.87 9.19 15.86
N VAL A 286 16.15 9.16 14.56
CA VAL A 286 15.79 8.02 13.69
C VAL A 286 16.54 6.77 14.17
N GLY A 287 15.83 5.65 14.28
CA GLY A 287 16.33 4.39 14.81
C GLY A 287 16.08 4.17 16.31
N ASP A 288 15.62 5.20 17.05
CA ASP A 288 15.21 5.02 18.45
C ASP A 288 14.11 3.97 18.59
N GLU A 289 14.07 3.30 19.73
CA GLU A 289 12.96 2.41 20.07
C GLU A 289 11.68 3.23 20.23
N LEU A 290 10.73 3.00 19.34
CA LEU A 290 9.45 3.70 19.32
C LEU A 290 8.43 2.81 18.64
N THR A 291 7.35 2.47 19.34
CA THR A 291 6.22 1.77 18.72
C THR A 291 5.37 2.76 17.93
N TRP A 292 5.17 2.49 16.66
CA TRP A 292 4.28 3.27 15.80
C TRP A 292 3.54 2.38 14.80
N LEU A 293 2.38 2.85 14.37
CA LEU A 293 1.49 2.13 13.48
C LEU A 293 1.69 2.61 12.04
N PRO A 294 1.92 1.72 11.07
CA PRO A 294 1.99 2.09 9.66
C PRO A 294 0.74 2.80 9.15
N GLU A 295 0.91 3.74 8.23
CA GLU A 295 -0.24 4.29 7.53
C GLU A 295 -0.68 3.32 6.43
N ILE A 296 -1.98 3.23 6.17
CA ILE A 296 -2.52 2.37 5.11
C ILE A 296 -2.88 3.24 3.89
N ARG A 297 -2.42 2.82 2.71
CA ARG A 297 -2.67 3.50 1.43
C ARG A 297 -3.12 2.51 0.36
N LEU A 298 -3.95 3.00 -0.55
CA LEU A 298 -4.35 2.27 -1.74
C LEU A 298 -3.19 2.26 -2.74
N GLY A 299 -2.79 1.07 -3.14
CA GLY A 299 -1.85 0.82 -4.21
C GLY A 299 -2.51 0.81 -5.60
N PRO A 300 -1.70 0.82 -6.65
CA PRO A 300 -2.14 0.86 -8.05
C PRO A 300 -2.83 -0.43 -8.53
N ASP A 301 -2.70 -1.53 -7.81
CA ASP A 301 -3.45 -2.78 -8.03
C ASP A 301 -4.76 -2.83 -7.23
N GLU A 302 -5.24 -1.68 -6.74
CA GLU A 302 -6.42 -1.51 -5.91
C GLU A 302 -6.37 -2.28 -4.58
N LYS A 303 -5.17 -2.59 -4.07
CA LYS A 303 -4.99 -3.18 -2.73
C LYS A 303 -4.45 -2.19 -1.73
N LEU A 304 -4.75 -2.43 -0.46
CA LEU A 304 -4.22 -1.67 0.65
C LEU A 304 -2.83 -2.18 1.05
N TYR A 305 -1.88 -1.26 1.24
CA TYR A 305 -0.51 -1.52 1.69
C TYR A 305 -0.13 -0.66 2.90
N PRO A 306 0.71 -1.16 3.82
CA PRO A 306 1.30 -0.33 4.85
C PRO A 306 2.44 0.50 4.26
N VAL A 307 2.48 1.78 4.62
CA VAL A 307 3.48 2.74 4.17
C VAL A 307 3.95 3.63 5.33
N ASN A 308 5.16 4.17 5.16
CA ASN A 308 5.61 5.32 5.91
C ASN A 308 5.37 6.58 5.09
N SER A 309 4.42 7.43 5.50
CA SER A 309 4.26 8.75 4.89
C SER A 309 5.42 9.65 5.30
N PHE A 310 6.09 10.20 4.29
CA PHE A 310 7.29 10.97 4.43
C PHE A 310 7.06 12.41 3.97
N LYS A 311 7.28 13.36 4.87
CA LYS A 311 7.00 14.79 4.60
C LYS A 311 8.26 15.49 4.06
N PRO A 312 8.23 16.01 2.83
CA PRO A 312 9.32 16.83 2.33
C PRO A 312 9.24 18.25 2.91
N ASN A 313 10.37 18.80 3.34
CA ASN A 313 10.55 20.24 3.60
C ASN A 313 11.73 20.73 2.78
N LEU A 314 11.46 21.44 1.69
CA LEU A 314 12.49 21.81 0.70
C LEU A 314 12.18 23.14 0.01
N PHE A 315 13.23 23.71 -0.58
CA PHE A 315 13.13 24.92 -1.39
C PHE A 315 13.22 24.61 -2.87
N THR A 316 12.38 25.27 -3.66
CA THR A 316 12.42 25.26 -5.11
C THR A 316 12.52 26.68 -5.66
N ASN A 317 12.75 26.80 -6.96
CA ASN A 317 12.56 28.02 -7.72
C ASN A 317 11.47 27.78 -8.77
N LYS A 318 10.46 28.66 -8.83
CA LYS A 318 9.40 28.60 -9.83
C LYS A 318 9.84 29.25 -11.13
N SER A 319 10.11 28.44 -12.15
CA SER A 319 10.49 28.91 -13.49
C SER A 319 9.35 29.67 -14.16
N ALA A 320 9.66 30.39 -15.25
CA ALA A 320 8.71 31.26 -15.95
C ALA A 320 7.47 30.50 -16.49
N ASP A 321 7.66 29.25 -16.89
CA ASP A 321 6.63 28.30 -17.33
C ASP A 321 5.80 27.69 -16.17
N GLY A 322 6.13 28.04 -14.92
CA GLY A 322 5.40 27.61 -13.72
C GLY A 322 5.92 26.33 -13.08
N MET A 323 6.98 25.70 -13.59
CA MET A 323 7.54 24.50 -12.97
C MET A 323 8.34 24.82 -11.69
N TYR A 324 8.26 23.93 -10.70
CA TYR A 324 9.05 24.02 -9.46
C TYR A 324 10.33 23.22 -9.59
N VAL A 325 11.46 23.91 -9.70
CA VAL A 325 12.79 23.29 -9.84
C VAL A 325 13.49 23.26 -8.47
N PRO A 326 13.93 22.09 -7.97
CA PRO A 326 14.67 22.01 -6.70
C PRO A 326 15.90 22.91 -6.66
N LEU A 327 16.07 23.60 -5.53
CA LEU A 327 17.32 24.29 -5.23
C LEU A 327 18.38 23.29 -4.79
N PHE A 328 19.62 23.52 -5.22
CA PHE A 328 20.75 22.70 -4.81
C PHE A 328 21.13 23.03 -3.36
N SER A 329 21.64 22.03 -2.65
CA SER A 329 22.04 22.17 -1.24
C SER A 329 23.02 23.32 -1.01
N LYS A 330 23.94 23.55 -1.96
CA LYS A 330 24.90 24.68 -1.93
C LYS A 330 24.22 26.05 -2.04
N GLU A 331 23.16 26.18 -2.83
CA GLU A 331 22.41 27.43 -3.02
C GLU A 331 21.65 27.76 -1.73
N ILE A 332 21.00 26.75 -1.13
CA ILE A 332 20.30 26.88 0.14
C ILE A 332 21.28 27.22 1.27
N ALA A 333 22.42 26.53 1.36
CA ALA A 333 23.43 26.79 2.38
C ALA A 333 23.99 28.22 2.30
N GLN A 334 24.19 28.76 1.09
CA GLN A 334 24.66 30.13 0.89
C GLN A 334 23.67 31.16 1.44
N ALA A 335 22.38 31.00 1.16
CA ALA A 335 21.34 31.86 1.72
C ALA A 335 21.20 31.67 3.24
N TYR A 336 21.18 30.42 3.71
CA TYR A 336 21.07 30.11 5.13
C TYR A 336 22.20 30.73 5.96
N ALA A 337 23.42 30.80 5.44
CA ALA A 337 24.56 31.42 6.14
C ALA A 337 24.33 32.90 6.50
N THR A 338 23.42 33.60 5.80
CA THR A 338 23.12 35.02 6.02
C THR A 338 22.07 35.28 7.09
N VAL A 339 21.13 34.35 7.28
CA VAL A 339 19.95 34.54 8.14
C VAL A 339 19.82 33.47 9.24
N GLY A 340 20.54 32.36 9.12
CA GLY A 340 20.38 31.17 9.97
C GLY A 340 20.64 31.40 11.45
N SER A 341 21.45 32.39 11.82
CA SER A 341 21.69 32.75 13.23
C SER A 341 20.45 33.32 13.93
N GLN A 342 19.42 33.71 13.16
CA GLN A 342 18.16 34.24 13.67
C GLN A 342 17.17 33.12 14.01
N PHE A 343 17.39 31.90 13.50
CA PHE A 343 16.44 30.81 13.57
C PHE A 343 16.64 29.98 14.83
N ARG A 344 15.55 29.51 15.42
CA ARG A 344 15.60 28.68 16.63
C ARG A 344 14.99 27.32 16.34
N GLN A 345 15.72 26.26 16.62
CA GLN A 345 15.17 24.91 16.55
C GLN A 345 14.35 24.63 17.82
N GLU A 346 13.05 24.43 17.66
CA GLU A 346 12.15 24.13 18.78
C GLU A 346 12.17 22.65 19.20
N GLY A 347 12.45 21.72 18.26
CA GLY A 347 12.50 20.29 18.54
C GLY A 347 13.20 19.46 17.46
N ALA A 348 13.55 18.22 17.79
CA ALA A 348 14.23 17.31 16.87
C ALA A 348 13.34 16.85 15.70
N ALA A 349 12.04 16.67 15.97
CA ALA A 349 11.02 16.24 15.00
C ALA A 349 10.45 17.39 14.14
N GLU A 350 10.86 18.63 14.39
CA GLU A 350 10.34 19.81 13.69
C GLU A 350 11.33 20.33 12.62
N PRO A 351 10.82 20.92 11.53
CA PRO A 351 11.64 21.68 10.58
C PRO A 351 12.40 22.81 11.28
N LEU A 352 13.56 23.17 10.74
CA LEU A 352 14.43 24.21 11.30
C LEU A 352 13.87 25.60 11.02
N ILE A 353 13.10 25.71 9.94
CA ILE A 353 12.40 26.90 9.51
C ILE A 353 10.91 26.53 9.51
N SER A 354 10.17 27.06 10.48
CA SER A 354 8.76 26.74 10.68
C SER A 354 7.90 27.98 10.89
N SER A 355 8.44 29.06 11.47
CA SER A 355 7.68 30.28 11.70
C SER A 355 7.58 31.14 10.43
N ARG A 356 6.48 31.91 10.30
CA ARG A 356 6.27 32.81 9.14
C ARG A 356 7.40 33.83 8.98
N SER A 357 7.97 34.33 10.09
CA SER A 357 9.10 35.26 10.03
C SER A 357 10.38 34.61 9.50
N GLU A 358 10.68 33.38 9.92
CA GLU A 358 11.88 32.66 9.45
C GLU A 358 11.74 32.27 7.98
N ILE A 359 10.54 31.81 7.57
CA ILE A 359 10.23 31.50 6.16
C ILE A 359 10.42 32.74 5.30
N SER A 360 9.87 33.89 5.71
CA SER A 360 10.02 35.15 4.97
C SER A 360 11.48 35.59 4.85
N ALA A 361 12.24 35.51 5.96
CA ALA A 361 13.66 35.85 5.96
C ALA A 361 14.49 34.96 5.02
N MET A 362 14.24 33.64 5.04
CA MET A 362 14.94 32.69 4.19
C MET A 362 14.61 32.86 2.71
N LEU A 363 13.33 33.09 2.36
CA LEU A 363 12.93 33.37 0.98
C LEU A 363 13.56 34.67 0.44
N GLY A 364 13.65 35.71 1.28
CA GLY A 364 14.34 36.95 0.95
C GLY A 364 15.84 36.74 0.70
N ALA A 365 16.51 35.97 1.57
CA ALA A 365 17.91 35.60 1.41
C ALA A 365 18.16 34.79 0.13
N LEU A 366 17.28 33.84 -0.18
CA LEU A 366 17.32 33.05 -1.42
C LEU A 366 17.16 33.96 -2.65
N ALA A 367 16.16 34.84 -2.67
CA ALA A 367 15.94 35.76 -3.79
C ALA A 367 17.15 36.69 -4.03
N ALA A 368 17.82 37.13 -2.96
CA ALA A 368 19.04 37.93 -3.05
C ALA A 368 20.22 37.11 -3.59
N SER A 369 20.46 35.92 -3.04
CA SER A 369 21.60 35.05 -3.41
C SER A 369 21.50 34.51 -4.83
N LEU A 370 20.28 34.26 -5.32
CA LEU A 370 20.03 33.67 -6.63
C LEU A 370 19.93 34.68 -7.77
N ARG A 371 19.88 35.99 -7.49
CA ARG A 371 19.59 37.06 -8.48
C ARG A 371 20.41 36.98 -9.76
N ASN A 372 21.67 36.57 -9.66
CA ASN A 372 22.61 36.49 -10.79
C ASN A 372 22.94 35.04 -11.19
N ASN A 373 22.17 34.07 -10.71
CA ASN A 373 22.41 32.66 -11.02
C ASN A 373 21.94 32.35 -12.45
N PRO A 374 22.85 31.97 -13.38
CA PRO A 374 22.52 31.76 -14.78
C PRO A 374 21.64 30.52 -15.03
N ARG A 375 21.44 29.66 -14.01
CA ARG A 375 20.52 28.52 -14.05
C ARG A 375 19.06 28.94 -14.19
N PHE A 376 18.72 30.16 -13.78
CA PHE A 376 17.34 30.62 -13.68
C PHE A 376 17.07 31.82 -14.57
N GLU A 377 16.16 31.67 -15.52
CA GLU A 377 15.61 32.80 -16.31
C GLU A 377 14.82 33.77 -15.41
N ARG A 378 14.20 33.23 -14.35
CA ARG A 378 13.47 33.98 -13.33
C ARG A 378 13.79 33.42 -11.95
N VAL A 379 14.12 34.31 -11.02
CA VAL A 379 14.30 33.98 -9.59
C VAL A 379 12.98 34.20 -8.86
N PHE A 380 12.37 33.11 -8.42
CA PHE A 380 11.14 33.07 -7.65
C PHE A 380 11.21 31.89 -6.68
N PRO A 381 11.91 32.03 -5.54
CA PRO A 381 12.07 30.93 -4.59
C PRO A 381 10.73 30.62 -3.90
N CYS A 382 10.48 29.34 -3.68
CA CYS A 382 9.31 28.82 -2.98
C CYS A 382 9.75 27.82 -1.90
N TYR A 383 9.05 27.82 -0.78
CA TYR A 383 9.24 26.84 0.29
C TYR A 383 8.05 25.90 0.34
N HIS A 384 8.31 24.59 0.30
CA HIS A 384 7.30 23.55 0.36
C HIS A 384 7.38 22.88 1.73
N SER A 385 6.28 22.93 2.47
CA SER A 385 6.20 22.35 3.83
C SER A 385 4.76 22.05 4.20
N ASN A 386 4.51 20.83 4.68
CA ASN A 386 3.21 20.38 5.20
C ASN A 386 2.02 20.61 4.24
N GLY A 387 2.21 20.41 2.93
CA GLY A 387 1.15 20.59 1.92
C GLY A 387 0.81 22.05 1.61
N ALA A 388 1.67 22.98 2.00
CA ALA A 388 1.58 24.39 1.64
C ALA A 388 2.85 24.86 0.93
N ILE A 389 2.66 25.78 -0.01
CA ILE A 389 3.74 26.53 -0.66
C ILE A 389 3.76 27.93 -0.07
N PHE A 390 4.96 28.40 0.28
CA PHE A 390 5.21 29.75 0.73
C PHE A 390 6.11 30.50 -0.25
N HIS A 391 5.75 31.74 -0.56
CA HIS A 391 6.53 32.63 -1.42
C HIS A 391 6.33 34.09 -1.01
N LEU A 392 7.20 34.98 -1.50
CA LEU A 392 7.06 36.42 -1.30
C LEU A 392 6.33 37.05 -2.50
N ASP A 393 5.38 37.95 -2.24
CA ASP A 393 4.74 38.74 -3.30
C ASP A 393 5.64 39.90 -3.78
N GLY A 394 5.16 40.67 -4.76
CA GLY A 394 5.90 41.82 -5.30
C GLY A 394 6.16 42.96 -4.31
N THR A 395 5.53 42.94 -3.13
CA THR A 395 5.74 43.89 -2.03
C THR A 395 6.62 43.31 -0.91
N GLY A 396 7.02 42.04 -1.01
CA GLY A 396 7.83 41.34 0.00
C GLY A 396 7.03 40.70 1.12
N ASN A 397 5.70 40.64 1.02
CA ASN A 397 4.86 39.98 2.03
C ASN A 397 4.80 38.46 1.79
N LEU A 398 4.73 37.69 2.88
CA LEU A 398 4.65 36.23 2.82
C LEU A 398 3.24 35.77 2.44
N VAL A 399 3.13 35.14 1.28
CA VAL A 399 1.93 34.48 0.79
C VAL A 399 2.05 32.97 1.04
N SER A 400 0.92 32.33 1.36
CA SER A 400 0.81 30.88 1.50
C SER A 400 -0.38 30.39 0.70
N GLU A 401 -0.17 29.31 -0.04
CA GLU A 401 -1.16 28.64 -0.87
C GLU A 401 -1.11 27.12 -0.64
N THR A 402 -2.17 26.41 -1.01
CA THR A 402 -2.16 24.94 -1.03
C THR A 402 -1.11 24.46 -2.02
N ASP A 403 -0.35 23.44 -1.62
CA ASP A 403 0.63 22.82 -2.50
C ASP A 403 -0.04 21.73 -3.34
N ASP A 404 -0.27 22.05 -4.61
CA ASP A 404 -0.75 21.11 -5.62
C ASP A 404 0.39 20.66 -6.57
N SER A 405 1.66 20.88 -6.19
CA SER A 405 2.83 20.51 -6.98
C SER A 405 3.25 19.06 -6.75
N TRP A 406 4.22 18.58 -7.54
CA TRP A 406 4.84 17.26 -7.36
C TRP A 406 5.46 17.06 -5.96
N THR A 407 5.77 18.13 -5.23
CA THR A 407 6.32 18.04 -3.87
C THR A 407 5.26 17.71 -2.81
N ALA A 408 3.98 17.98 -3.09
CA ALA A 408 2.87 17.68 -2.21
C ALA A 408 2.33 16.26 -2.37
N GLU A 409 2.72 15.57 -3.45
CA GLU A 409 2.38 14.16 -3.62
C GLU A 409 2.88 13.37 -2.40
N PRO A 410 2.05 12.50 -1.81
CA PRO A 410 2.46 11.75 -0.64
C PRO A 410 3.62 10.82 -0.97
N ASN A 411 4.80 11.21 -0.49
CA ASN A 411 5.99 10.38 -0.57
C ASN A 411 5.83 9.23 0.44
N ASN A 412 5.36 8.08 -0.04
CA ASN A 412 5.04 6.94 0.80
C ASN A 412 6.07 5.84 0.59
N PHE A 413 6.93 5.57 1.55
CA PHE A 413 7.80 4.39 1.47
C PHE A 413 7.01 3.13 1.81
N ASN A 414 7.00 2.14 0.92
CA ASN A 414 6.36 0.85 1.21
C ASN A 414 7.06 0.15 2.38
N ILE A 415 6.26 -0.46 3.26
CA ILE A 415 6.75 -1.27 4.36
C ILE A 415 6.49 -2.75 4.02
N SER A 416 7.57 -3.53 3.88
CA SER A 416 7.52 -4.93 3.43
C SER A 416 8.43 -5.87 4.24
N HIS A 417 9.03 -5.34 5.30
CA HIS A 417 9.90 -6.06 6.23
C HIS A 417 9.35 -5.93 7.65
N ASN A 418 9.98 -6.61 8.62
CA ASN A 418 9.51 -6.68 10.00
C ASN A 418 8.20 -7.48 10.08
N VAL A 419 8.10 -8.50 9.23
CA VAL A 419 6.93 -9.36 9.13
C VAL A 419 6.76 -10.13 10.44
N SER A 420 5.60 -9.96 11.05
CA SER A 420 5.20 -10.61 12.30
C SER A 420 4.62 -12.01 12.07
N PRO A 421 4.87 -12.97 13.00
CA PRO A 421 4.19 -14.26 13.02
C PRO A 421 2.66 -14.12 13.18
N THR A 422 1.94 -15.17 12.77
CA THR A 422 0.47 -15.20 12.69
C THR A 422 -0.26 -14.78 13.96
N HIS A 423 0.28 -15.08 15.16
CA HIS A 423 -0.38 -14.74 16.42
C HIS A 423 -0.30 -13.25 16.81
N MET A 424 0.58 -12.49 16.15
CA MET A 424 0.69 -11.03 16.34
C MET A 424 0.05 -10.24 15.19
N ALA A 425 -0.33 -10.91 14.10
CA ALA A 425 -0.96 -10.27 12.95
C ALA A 425 -2.33 -9.68 13.30
N LEU A 426 -2.72 -8.60 12.61
CA LEU A 426 -4.08 -8.06 12.71
C LEU A 426 -5.11 -9.12 12.30
N GLY A 427 -6.15 -9.26 13.11
CA GLY A 427 -7.21 -10.26 12.91
C GLY A 427 -6.98 -11.55 13.71
N ALA A 428 -5.80 -11.74 14.31
CA ALA A 428 -5.53 -12.87 15.19
C ALA A 428 -6.43 -12.88 16.44
N ARG A 429 -6.88 -11.70 16.91
CA ARG A 429 -7.87 -11.56 18.01
C ARG A 429 -9.29 -11.33 17.49
N GLY A 430 -9.53 -11.58 16.21
CA GLY A 430 -10.80 -11.40 15.53
C GLY A 430 -11.02 -10.01 14.96
N CYS A 431 -12.25 -9.73 14.53
CA CYS A 431 -12.61 -8.55 13.74
C CYS A 431 -12.27 -7.21 14.41
N VAL A 432 -12.19 -7.17 15.74
CA VAL A 432 -11.97 -5.93 16.50
C VAL A 432 -10.60 -5.30 16.26
N ASP A 433 -9.58 -6.10 15.90
CA ASP A 433 -8.24 -5.59 15.58
C ASP A 433 -8.29 -4.57 14.42
N CYS A 434 -9.17 -4.81 13.45
CA CYS A 434 -9.31 -3.97 12.26
C CYS A 434 -10.51 -3.03 12.34
N HIS A 435 -11.59 -3.42 13.04
CA HIS A 435 -12.86 -2.70 13.07
C HIS A 435 -13.10 -1.84 14.31
N ALA A 436 -12.16 -1.73 15.25
CA ALA A 436 -12.26 -0.79 16.36
C ALA A 436 -12.24 0.68 15.89
N GLU A 437 -12.77 1.61 16.68
CA GLU A 437 -12.81 3.06 16.37
C GLU A 437 -11.42 3.61 16.04
N ARG A 438 -10.41 3.19 16.79
CA ARG A 438 -9.02 3.63 16.67
C ARG A 438 -8.11 2.59 15.97
N ALA A 439 -8.70 1.66 15.22
CA ALA A 439 -7.89 0.70 14.46
C ALA A 439 -7.09 1.41 13.36
N VAL A 440 -5.85 0.99 13.17
CA VAL A 440 -4.88 1.61 12.26
C VAL A 440 -5.44 1.78 10.84
N ILE A 441 -6.16 0.77 10.35
CA ILE A 441 -6.76 0.75 9.00
C ILE A 441 -7.74 1.90 8.79
N PHE A 442 -8.36 2.44 9.84
CA PHE A 442 -9.28 3.57 9.74
C PHE A 442 -8.62 4.89 10.10
N SER A 443 -7.83 4.93 11.17
CA SER A 443 -7.18 6.16 11.62
C SER A 443 -6.14 6.66 10.62
N SER A 444 -5.53 5.78 9.82
CA SER A 444 -4.55 6.18 8.80
C SER A 444 -5.12 7.00 7.65
N TRP A 445 -6.45 7.02 7.47
CA TRP A 445 -7.13 7.80 6.43
C TRP A 445 -7.55 9.18 6.90
N LEU A 446 -7.25 9.53 8.15
CA LEU A 446 -7.49 10.85 8.71
C LEU A 446 -6.18 11.66 8.60
N ALA A 447 -6.18 12.72 7.81
CA ALA A 447 -5.17 13.77 7.85
C ALA A 447 -5.40 14.69 9.06
N GLU A 448 -4.34 15.03 9.78
CA GLU A 448 -4.37 16.18 10.69
C GLU A 448 -4.19 17.46 9.87
N ARG A 449 -5.20 18.33 9.88
CA ARG A 449 -5.11 19.70 9.35
C ARG A 449 -4.85 20.65 10.52
N SER A 450 -3.80 21.45 10.42
CA SER A 450 -3.51 22.51 11.40
C SER A 450 -3.76 23.87 10.78
N ASP A 451 -4.96 24.42 10.98
CA ASP A 451 -5.28 25.79 10.58
C ASP A 451 -4.92 26.70 11.76
N GLY A 452 -3.67 27.17 11.83
CA GLY A 452 -3.27 28.26 12.73
C GLY A 452 -3.58 28.06 14.23
N GLY A 453 -3.56 26.83 14.73
CA GLY A 453 -3.72 26.52 16.16
C GLY A 453 -4.79 25.47 16.49
N ALA A 454 -5.74 25.20 15.58
CA ALA A 454 -6.72 24.13 15.75
C ALA A 454 -6.31 22.87 14.96
N LYS A 455 -6.12 21.75 15.66
CA LYS A 455 -5.94 20.43 15.04
C LYS A 455 -7.31 19.84 14.73
N ALA A 456 -7.64 19.67 13.44
CA ALA A 456 -8.82 18.95 13.01
C ALA A 456 -8.41 17.71 12.21
N SER A 457 -8.95 16.54 12.57
CA SER A 457 -8.80 15.32 11.78
C SER A 457 -9.80 15.35 10.61
N VAL A 458 -9.32 15.54 9.39
CA VAL A 458 -10.10 15.49 8.16
C VAL A 458 -9.70 14.26 7.36
N PRO A 459 -10.63 13.57 6.66
CA PRO A 459 -10.23 12.51 5.74
C PRO A 459 -9.18 13.03 4.75
N TYR A 460 -8.16 12.22 4.48
CA TYR A 460 -7.00 12.54 3.64
C TYR A 460 -7.38 13.05 2.23
N ARG A 461 -8.63 12.80 1.80
CA ARG A 461 -9.30 13.51 0.71
C ARG A 461 -10.71 13.94 1.12
N ALA A 462 -10.86 15.18 1.54
CA ALA A 462 -12.16 15.83 1.66
C ALA A 462 -12.76 16.25 0.29
N GLY A 463 -12.20 15.77 -0.83
CA GLY A 463 -12.59 16.16 -2.19
C GLY A 463 -13.13 15.05 -3.10
N ASP A 464 -13.01 13.76 -2.74
CA ASP A 464 -13.51 12.66 -3.58
C ASP A 464 -14.75 12.00 -2.96
N ASN A 465 -15.62 11.47 -3.82
CA ASN A 465 -16.86 10.73 -3.52
C ASN A 465 -16.70 9.54 -2.54
N GLU A 466 -15.52 9.28 -1.97
CA GLU A 466 -15.21 8.16 -1.06
C GLU A 466 -15.59 8.42 0.41
N SER A 467 -16.00 9.64 0.76
CA SER A 467 -16.51 9.97 2.10
C SER A 467 -17.79 9.18 2.45
N SER A 468 -18.65 8.88 1.46
CA SER A 468 -19.84 8.02 1.60
C SER A 468 -19.48 6.62 2.10
N VAL A 469 -18.41 6.02 1.59
CA VAL A 469 -17.94 4.67 1.92
C VAL A 469 -17.46 4.60 3.36
N TYR A 470 -16.77 5.64 3.84
CA TYR A 470 -16.39 5.78 5.24
C TYR A 470 -17.62 5.83 6.17
N TYR A 471 -18.63 6.65 5.84
CA TYR A 471 -19.88 6.74 6.63
C TYR A 471 -20.74 5.47 6.53
N LEU A 472 -20.80 4.80 5.38
CA LEU A 472 -21.46 3.51 5.18
C LEU A 472 -20.78 2.40 5.99
N ASN A 473 -19.46 2.44 6.10
CA ASN A 473 -18.68 1.50 6.90
C ASN A 473 -18.86 1.78 8.41
N LEU A 474 -18.94 3.05 8.83
CA LEU A 474 -19.34 3.44 10.19
C LEU A 474 -20.78 2.95 10.52
N LEU A 475 -21.72 3.06 9.58
CA LEU A 475 -23.06 2.49 9.68
C LEU A 475 -23.05 0.96 9.80
N HIS A 476 -22.10 0.27 9.18
CA HIS A 476 -21.90 -1.17 9.34
C HIS A 476 -21.27 -1.53 10.69
N LYS A 477 -20.30 -0.71 11.15
CA LYS A 477 -19.51 -0.82 12.38
C LYS A 477 -20.35 -0.57 13.64
N TYR A 478 -21.23 0.43 13.64
CA TYR A 478 -22.03 0.82 14.80
C TYR A 478 -23.40 0.15 14.88
N ASN A 479 -23.79 -0.63 13.87
CA ASN A 479 -25.06 -1.35 13.88
C ASN A 479 -25.01 -2.65 14.70
N ALA A 480 -24.58 -2.58 15.97
CA ALA A 480 -24.91 -3.61 16.96
C ALA A 480 -26.43 -3.84 17.03
N ALA A 481 -27.21 -2.81 16.68
CA ALA A 481 -28.64 -2.87 16.47
C ALA A 481 -29.07 -3.90 15.42
N LYS A 482 -28.30 -4.22 14.35
CA LYS A 482 -28.71 -5.23 13.34
C LYS A 482 -29.03 -6.60 13.98
N LYS A 483 -28.30 -7.00 15.03
CA LYS A 483 -28.53 -8.25 15.77
C LYS A 483 -29.93 -8.30 16.40
N TYR A 484 -30.51 -7.15 16.74
CA TYR A 484 -31.80 -7.04 17.43
C TYR A 484 -32.91 -6.49 16.52
N LEU A 485 -32.59 -5.49 15.71
CA LEU A 485 -33.47 -4.80 14.77
C LEU A 485 -33.93 -5.73 13.64
N ILE A 486 -33.06 -6.61 13.11
CA ILE A 486 -33.46 -7.54 12.05
C ILE A 486 -34.47 -8.58 12.60
N PRO A 487 -34.23 -9.26 13.74
CA PRO A 487 -35.24 -10.11 14.37
C PRO A 487 -36.52 -9.35 14.77
N LEU A 488 -36.41 -8.11 15.24
CA LEU A 488 -37.55 -7.27 15.61
C LEU A 488 -38.41 -6.89 14.39
N LEU A 489 -37.79 -6.43 13.30
CA LEU A 489 -38.46 -6.17 12.02
C LEU A 489 -39.10 -7.45 11.47
N PHE A 490 -38.40 -8.58 11.55
CA PHE A 490 -38.95 -9.87 11.16
C PHE A 490 -40.19 -10.24 11.97
N SER A 491 -40.11 -10.11 13.30
CA SER A 491 -41.23 -10.40 14.21
C SER A 491 -42.41 -9.46 13.95
N ALA A 492 -42.15 -8.18 13.69
CA ALA A 492 -43.17 -7.18 13.37
C ALA A 492 -43.84 -7.44 12.02
N VAL A 493 -43.06 -7.73 10.96
CA VAL A 493 -43.58 -8.07 9.63
C VAL A 493 -44.36 -9.38 9.68
N PHE A 494 -43.84 -10.40 10.38
CA PHE A 494 -44.52 -11.67 10.58
C PHE A 494 -45.84 -11.50 11.34
N ALA A 495 -45.85 -10.72 12.42
CA ALA A 495 -47.05 -10.38 13.17
C ALA A 495 -48.07 -9.61 12.32
N LEU A 496 -47.63 -8.62 11.52
CA LEU A 496 -48.50 -7.86 10.63
C LEU A 496 -49.12 -8.71 9.52
N VAL A 497 -48.35 -9.65 8.95
CA VAL A 497 -48.85 -10.58 7.94
C VAL A 497 -49.85 -11.58 8.54
N LEU A 498 -49.55 -12.14 9.72
CA LEU A 498 -50.51 -12.99 10.46
C LEU A 498 -51.78 -12.23 10.82
N PHE A 499 -51.66 -10.97 11.26
CA PHE A 499 -52.80 -10.14 11.62
C PHE A 499 -53.69 -9.82 10.40
N ARG A 500 -53.08 -9.51 9.25
CA ARG A 500 -53.78 -9.29 7.97
C ARG A 500 -54.49 -10.55 7.47
N GLU A 501 -53.83 -11.71 7.52
CA GLU A 501 -54.43 -13.00 7.14
C GLU A 501 -55.53 -13.43 8.11
N SER A 502 -55.40 -13.17 9.42
CA SER A 502 -56.47 -13.45 10.40
C SER A 502 -57.75 -12.63 10.16
N ARG A 503 -57.61 -11.44 9.53
CA ARG A 503 -58.74 -10.58 9.13
C ARG A 503 -59.26 -10.86 7.72
N SER A 504 -58.56 -11.67 6.93
CA SER A 504 -59.04 -12.11 5.62
C SER A 504 -60.23 -13.05 5.84
N ARG A 505 -61.45 -12.49 5.79
CA ARG A 505 -62.69 -13.26 5.87
C ARG A 505 -62.62 -14.41 4.86
N SER A 506 -62.88 -15.63 5.34
CA SER A 506 -62.95 -16.85 4.54
C SER A 506 -63.71 -16.59 3.24
N ILE A 507 -62.97 -16.51 2.13
CA ILE A 507 -63.58 -16.52 0.81
C ILE A 507 -64.16 -17.92 0.64
N THR A 508 -65.49 -18.01 0.62
CA THR A 508 -66.23 -19.21 0.26
C THR A 508 -65.77 -19.64 -1.14
N ILE A 509 -65.01 -20.74 -1.21
CA ILE A 509 -64.54 -21.28 -2.49
C ILE A 509 -65.71 -21.98 -3.17
N ALA A 510 -66.19 -21.41 -4.28
CA ALA A 510 -66.94 -22.16 -5.26
C ALA A 510 -66.05 -23.28 -5.80
N ARG A 511 -66.51 -24.53 -5.71
CA ARG A 511 -65.86 -25.72 -6.31
C ARG A 511 -65.56 -25.42 -7.77
N SER A 512 -64.30 -25.15 -8.10
CA SER A 512 -63.86 -25.04 -9.49
C SER A 512 -63.44 -26.44 -9.95
N GLU A 513 -64.13 -26.95 -10.96
CA GLU A 513 -63.82 -28.24 -11.59
C GLU A 513 -62.38 -28.24 -12.11
N ALA A 514 -61.57 -29.21 -11.73
CA ALA A 514 -60.21 -29.36 -12.22
C ALA A 514 -60.21 -29.74 -13.72
N PRO A 515 -59.26 -29.24 -14.53
CA PRO A 515 -59.18 -29.58 -15.95
C PRO A 515 -58.86 -31.07 -16.17
N GLN A 516 -59.57 -31.71 -17.10
CA GLN A 516 -59.52 -33.14 -17.43
C GLN A 516 -58.31 -33.58 -18.29
N SER A 517 -57.12 -33.01 -18.13
CA SER A 517 -55.92 -33.54 -18.82
C SER A 517 -54.73 -33.76 -17.88
N GLY A 518 -54.38 -35.02 -17.65
CA GLY A 518 -53.35 -35.43 -16.69
C GLY A 518 -51.94 -34.86 -16.96
N ARG A 519 -51.62 -34.52 -18.22
CA ARG A 519 -50.32 -33.93 -18.58
C ARG A 519 -50.17 -32.47 -18.13
N MET A 520 -51.24 -31.66 -18.19
CA MET A 520 -51.17 -30.25 -17.79
C MET A 520 -51.07 -30.10 -16.27
N LEU A 521 -51.77 -30.97 -15.52
CA LEU A 521 -51.68 -31.01 -14.06
C LEU A 521 -50.27 -31.41 -13.58
N PHE A 522 -49.62 -32.34 -14.29
CA PHE A 522 -48.24 -32.74 -14.01
C PHE A 522 -47.24 -31.59 -14.23
N VAL A 523 -47.34 -30.87 -15.35
CA VAL A 523 -46.44 -29.73 -15.65
C VAL A 523 -46.58 -28.60 -14.63
N VAL A 524 -47.81 -28.25 -14.25
CA VAL A 524 -48.07 -27.25 -13.21
C VAL A 524 -47.54 -27.74 -11.85
N GLY A 525 -47.76 -29.01 -11.50
CA GLY A 525 -47.23 -29.60 -10.28
C GLY A 525 -45.69 -29.57 -10.21
N LEU A 526 -45.02 -29.89 -11.32
CA LEU A 526 -43.57 -29.84 -11.43
C LEU A 526 -43.02 -28.42 -11.29
N LEU A 527 -43.64 -27.43 -11.94
CA LEU A 527 -43.24 -26.02 -11.81
C LEU A 527 -43.40 -25.51 -10.38
N LEU A 528 -44.49 -25.89 -9.70
CA LEU A 528 -44.71 -25.55 -8.30
C LEU A 528 -43.68 -26.22 -7.38
N LEU A 529 -43.31 -27.48 -7.66
CA LEU A 529 -42.27 -28.20 -6.91
C LEU A 529 -40.90 -27.53 -7.08
N VAL A 530 -40.48 -27.27 -8.32
CA VAL A 530 -39.22 -26.58 -8.64
C VAL A 530 -39.17 -25.22 -7.95
N ARG A 531 -40.26 -24.45 -8.03
CA ARG A 531 -40.37 -23.16 -7.33
C ARG A 531 -40.12 -23.29 -5.83
N ASN A 532 -40.75 -24.27 -5.19
CA ASN A 532 -40.68 -24.42 -3.73
C ASN A 532 -39.29 -24.91 -3.28
N ILE A 533 -38.67 -25.82 -4.04
CA ILE A 533 -37.29 -26.27 -3.78
C ILE A 533 -36.31 -25.11 -3.95
N SER A 534 -36.42 -24.35 -5.05
CA SER A 534 -35.58 -23.17 -5.27
C SER A 534 -35.79 -22.11 -4.19
N PHE A 535 -37.02 -21.90 -3.72
CA PHE A 535 -37.30 -21.00 -2.61
C PHE A 535 -36.62 -21.43 -1.31
N LEU A 536 -36.67 -22.72 -0.96
CA LEU A 536 -36.00 -23.26 0.21
C LEU A 536 -34.48 -23.07 0.11
N LEU A 537 -33.91 -23.42 -1.04
CA LEU A 537 -32.48 -23.26 -1.32
C LEU A 537 -32.05 -21.80 -1.19
N LEU A 538 -32.78 -20.87 -1.81
CA LEU A 538 -32.52 -19.43 -1.75
C LEU A 538 -32.64 -18.88 -0.33
N THR A 539 -33.63 -19.34 0.43
CA THR A 539 -33.85 -18.95 1.82
C THR A 539 -32.71 -19.42 2.70
N CYS A 540 -32.32 -20.71 2.61
CA CYS A 540 -31.23 -21.27 3.38
C CYS A 540 -29.90 -20.56 3.08
N THR A 541 -29.55 -20.43 1.80
CA THR A 541 -28.32 -19.75 1.37
C THR A 541 -28.33 -18.26 1.73
N GLY A 542 -29.47 -17.56 1.56
CA GLY A 542 -29.64 -16.16 1.94
C GLY A 542 -29.48 -15.90 3.45
N ILE A 543 -30.04 -16.75 4.29
CA ILE A 543 -29.88 -16.68 5.75
C ILE A 543 -28.41 -16.90 6.15
N ILE A 544 -27.74 -17.87 5.53
CA ILE A 544 -26.33 -18.17 5.79
C ILE A 544 -25.45 -16.95 5.43
N PHE A 545 -25.71 -16.27 4.31
CA PHE A 545 -25.02 -15.04 3.94
C PHE A 545 -25.30 -13.90 4.91
N LEU A 546 -26.56 -13.73 5.32
CA LEU A 546 -26.96 -12.65 6.22
C LEU A 546 -26.25 -12.73 7.58
N PHE A 547 -26.18 -13.92 8.17
CA PHE A 547 -25.50 -14.15 9.45
C PHE A 547 -24.00 -14.41 9.29
N ASN A 548 -23.48 -14.36 8.06
CA ASN A 548 -22.07 -14.48 7.72
C ASN A 548 -21.40 -15.70 8.38
N LYS A 549 -22.06 -16.86 8.33
CA LYS A 549 -21.55 -18.10 8.96
C LYS A 549 -20.65 -18.87 8.00
N ILE A 550 -19.40 -18.40 7.83
CA ILE A 550 -18.40 -18.97 6.90
C ILE A 550 -18.18 -20.48 7.12
N ASN A 551 -18.16 -20.94 8.38
CA ASN A 551 -18.02 -22.37 8.69
C ASN A 551 -19.15 -23.21 8.08
N ILE A 552 -20.39 -22.72 8.12
CA ILE A 552 -21.54 -23.40 7.50
C ILE A 552 -21.39 -23.39 5.97
N ILE A 553 -20.92 -22.27 5.41
CA ILE A 553 -20.67 -22.16 3.97
C ILE A 553 -19.67 -23.21 3.49
N GLN A 554 -18.55 -23.36 4.21
CA GLN A 554 -17.52 -24.33 3.85
C GLN A 554 -18.01 -25.78 3.99
N ILE A 555 -18.82 -26.09 5.01
CA ILE A 555 -19.37 -27.43 5.22
C ILE A 555 -20.35 -27.82 4.09
N PHE A 556 -21.28 -26.93 3.74
CA PHE A 556 -22.37 -27.27 2.81
C PHE A 556 -22.07 -26.94 1.34
N PHE A 557 -21.17 -26.01 1.07
CA PHE A 557 -20.93 -25.47 -0.28
C PHE A 557 -19.46 -25.43 -0.68
N ALA A 558 -18.54 -25.96 0.15
CA ALA A 558 -17.08 -25.95 -0.02
C ALA A 558 -16.40 -24.56 -0.03
N SER A 559 -16.99 -23.55 -0.67
CA SER A 559 -16.44 -22.19 -0.77
C SER A 559 -17.55 -21.12 -0.82
N PRO A 560 -17.26 -19.89 -0.36
CA PRO A 560 -18.16 -18.74 -0.53
C PRO A 560 -18.54 -18.47 -1.98
N GLU A 561 -17.61 -18.68 -2.91
CA GLU A 561 -17.82 -18.50 -4.34
C GLU A 561 -18.84 -19.51 -4.87
N SER A 562 -18.70 -20.78 -4.48
CA SER A 562 -19.64 -21.84 -4.88
C SER A 562 -21.04 -21.63 -4.26
N ALA A 563 -21.10 -21.20 -3.01
CA ALA A 563 -22.37 -20.83 -2.36
C ALA A 563 -23.06 -19.67 -3.10
N ALA A 564 -22.29 -18.64 -3.49
CA ALA A 564 -22.82 -17.50 -4.23
C ALA A 564 -23.34 -17.95 -5.60
N VAL A 565 -22.59 -18.79 -6.32
CA VAL A 565 -23.00 -19.39 -7.61
C VAL A 565 -24.31 -20.15 -7.48
N LEU A 566 -24.42 -21.00 -6.47
CA LEU A 566 -25.63 -21.77 -6.22
C LEU A 566 -26.82 -20.87 -5.89
N HIS A 567 -26.61 -19.81 -5.11
CA HIS A 567 -27.67 -18.87 -4.73
C HIS A 567 -28.22 -18.13 -5.96
N TRP A 568 -27.39 -17.48 -6.77
CA TRP A 568 -27.91 -16.73 -7.92
C TRP A 568 -28.45 -17.65 -9.02
N SER A 569 -27.87 -18.85 -9.20
CA SER A 569 -28.41 -19.86 -10.12
C SER A 569 -29.79 -20.34 -9.68
N GLY A 570 -29.97 -20.61 -8.38
CA GLY A 570 -31.26 -20.93 -7.78
C GLY A 570 -32.28 -19.79 -7.97
N GLY A 571 -31.82 -18.55 -7.92
CA GLY A 571 -32.59 -17.33 -8.21
C GLY A 571 -33.17 -17.33 -9.62
N LEU A 572 -32.35 -17.63 -10.63
CA LEU A 572 -32.78 -17.71 -12.03
C LEU A 572 -33.82 -18.82 -12.23
N VAL A 573 -33.60 -20.01 -11.65
CA VAL A 573 -34.55 -21.13 -11.71
C VAL A 573 -35.87 -20.75 -11.03
N PHE A 574 -35.82 -20.06 -9.89
CA PHE A 574 -37.00 -19.59 -9.17
C PHE A 574 -37.81 -18.61 -10.02
N VAL A 575 -37.17 -17.59 -10.61
CA VAL A 575 -37.84 -16.61 -11.49
C VAL A 575 -38.44 -17.29 -12.73
N ALA A 576 -37.70 -18.20 -13.37
CA ALA A 576 -38.17 -18.96 -14.54
C ALA A 576 -39.40 -19.81 -14.21
N SER A 577 -39.43 -20.47 -13.05
CA SER A 577 -40.58 -21.27 -12.61
C SER A 577 -41.85 -20.44 -12.42
N ILE A 578 -41.70 -19.20 -11.91
CA ILE A 578 -42.80 -18.26 -11.71
C ILE A 578 -43.30 -17.72 -13.06
N ALA A 579 -42.39 -17.33 -13.95
CA ALA A 579 -42.74 -16.90 -15.29
C ALA A 579 -43.51 -18.00 -16.05
N GLY A 580 -43.06 -19.27 -15.93
CA GLY A 580 -43.76 -20.43 -16.48
C GLY A 580 -45.19 -20.59 -15.93
N CYS A 581 -45.37 -20.44 -14.61
CA CYS A 581 -46.70 -20.47 -13.99
C CYS A 581 -47.61 -19.33 -14.51
N ILE A 582 -47.08 -18.12 -14.64
CA ILE A 582 -47.83 -16.95 -15.15
C ILE A 582 -48.25 -17.17 -16.60
N VAL A 583 -47.35 -17.66 -17.45
CA VAL A 583 -47.63 -17.94 -18.87
C VAL A 583 -48.70 -19.03 -19.02
N ILE A 584 -48.59 -20.13 -18.27
CA ILE A 584 -49.58 -21.22 -18.29
C ILE A 584 -50.94 -20.70 -17.81
N HIS A 585 -50.98 -19.93 -16.72
CA HIS A 585 -52.21 -19.32 -16.22
C HIS A 585 -52.87 -18.40 -17.26
N ARG A 586 -52.09 -17.48 -17.84
CA ARG A 586 -52.56 -16.54 -18.87
C ARG A 586 -52.95 -17.19 -20.18
N ARG A 587 -52.45 -18.39 -20.50
CA ARG A 587 -52.76 -19.07 -21.75
C ARG A 587 -53.92 -20.05 -21.64
N PHE A 588 -54.11 -20.66 -20.48
CA PHE A 588 -55.06 -21.77 -20.32
C PHE A 588 -56.17 -21.52 -19.29
N PHE A 589 -56.05 -20.49 -18.42
CA PHE A 589 -56.97 -20.29 -17.29
C PHE A 589 -57.58 -18.87 -17.19
N VAL A 590 -57.51 -18.09 -18.28
CA VAL A 590 -57.92 -16.66 -18.37
C VAL A 590 -59.29 -16.34 -17.76
N ASN A 591 -60.26 -17.26 -17.89
CA ASN A 591 -61.65 -17.04 -17.47
C ASN A 591 -62.06 -17.77 -16.18
N ARG A 592 -61.11 -18.40 -15.46
CA ARG A 592 -61.41 -19.09 -14.19
C ARG A 592 -60.76 -18.38 -13.01
N LYS A 593 -61.56 -17.96 -12.02
CA LYS A 593 -61.09 -17.61 -10.67
C LYS A 593 -60.59 -18.90 -9.98
N THR A 594 -59.43 -19.40 -10.42
CA THR A 594 -58.82 -20.62 -9.88
C THR A 594 -57.70 -20.25 -8.92
N GLU A 595 -57.84 -20.69 -7.66
CA GLU A 595 -56.84 -20.47 -6.59
C GLU A 595 -55.48 -21.15 -6.86
N ILE A 596 -55.41 -22.00 -7.88
CA ILE A 596 -54.22 -22.79 -8.26
C ILE A 596 -53.01 -21.87 -8.54
N CYS A 597 -53.24 -20.61 -8.91
CA CYS A 597 -52.18 -19.60 -9.12
C CYS A 597 -52.24 -18.39 -8.18
N HIS A 598 -53.01 -18.43 -7.08
CA HIS A 598 -53.14 -17.29 -6.15
C HIS A 598 -51.93 -17.07 -5.21
N LEU A 599 -50.74 -17.60 -5.53
CA LEU A 599 -49.51 -17.03 -4.94
C LEU A 599 -49.08 -15.71 -5.62
N GLY A 600 -49.77 -15.29 -6.69
CA GLY A 600 -49.22 -14.29 -7.62
C GLY A 600 -49.99 -12.99 -7.84
N ILE A 601 -51.07 -12.62 -7.13
CA ILE A 601 -51.90 -11.48 -7.60
C ILE A 601 -52.12 -10.34 -6.59
N THR A 602 -51.88 -10.51 -5.28
CA THR A 602 -52.03 -9.39 -4.31
C THR A 602 -50.75 -9.13 -3.53
N GLY A 603 -49.75 -8.56 -4.22
CA GLY A 603 -48.51 -8.00 -3.63
C GLY A 603 -47.22 -8.79 -3.88
N GLY A 604 -47.31 -10.09 -4.19
CA GLY A 604 -46.15 -10.96 -4.47
C GLY A 604 -45.29 -10.60 -5.72
N PRO A 605 -45.88 -10.19 -6.87
CA PRO A 605 -45.10 -9.92 -8.08
C PRO A 605 -44.10 -8.77 -7.95
N MET A 606 -44.48 -7.69 -7.25
CA MET A 606 -43.58 -6.56 -7.02
C MET A 606 -42.39 -6.97 -6.16
N LEU A 607 -42.62 -7.77 -5.12
CA LEU A 607 -41.56 -8.25 -4.23
C LEU A 607 -40.59 -9.20 -4.96
N ILE A 608 -41.12 -10.11 -5.79
CA ILE A 608 -40.32 -11.01 -6.62
C ILE A 608 -39.52 -10.22 -7.67
N LEU A 609 -40.13 -9.20 -8.29
CA LEU A 609 -39.45 -8.32 -9.23
C LEU A 609 -38.32 -7.53 -8.54
N THR A 610 -38.57 -6.99 -7.35
CA THR A 610 -37.55 -6.32 -6.54
C THR A 610 -36.40 -7.28 -6.21
N MET A 611 -36.70 -8.52 -5.78
CA MET A 611 -35.69 -9.55 -5.53
C MET A 611 -34.88 -9.90 -6.78
N ALA A 612 -35.54 -10.06 -7.93
CA ALA A 612 -34.89 -10.38 -9.20
C ALA A 612 -33.97 -9.24 -9.67
N LEU A 613 -34.45 -8.00 -9.66
CA LEU A 613 -33.67 -6.83 -10.09
C LEU A 613 -32.47 -6.59 -9.17
N THR A 614 -32.70 -6.54 -7.86
CA THR A 614 -31.59 -6.32 -6.90
C THR A 614 -30.60 -7.47 -6.90
N GLY A 615 -31.06 -8.72 -7.03
CA GLY A 615 -30.20 -9.89 -7.15
C GLY A 615 -29.36 -9.85 -8.43
N MET A 616 -29.96 -9.47 -9.56
CA MET A 616 -29.26 -9.35 -10.85
C MET A 616 -28.18 -8.26 -10.82
N VAL A 617 -28.46 -7.10 -10.22
CA VAL A 617 -27.47 -6.04 -10.01
C VAL A 617 -26.29 -6.54 -9.17
N MET A 618 -26.56 -7.32 -8.11
CA MET A 618 -25.50 -7.86 -7.24
C MET A 618 -24.65 -8.98 -7.89
N ILE A 619 -25.12 -9.62 -8.98
CA ILE A 619 -24.29 -10.55 -9.76
C ILE A 619 -23.12 -9.79 -10.40
N PHE A 620 -23.35 -8.55 -10.85
CA PHE A 620 -22.35 -7.67 -11.47
C PHE A 620 -21.64 -6.75 -10.44
N ARG A 621 -21.53 -7.19 -9.19
CA ARG A 621 -20.94 -6.37 -8.10
C ARG A 621 -19.52 -5.86 -8.36
N ASN A 622 -18.76 -6.51 -9.23
CA ASN A 622 -17.39 -6.13 -9.54
C ASN A 622 -17.30 -4.97 -10.55
N THR A 623 -18.41 -4.59 -11.20
CA THR A 623 -18.44 -3.54 -12.23
C THR A 623 -19.28 -2.32 -11.83
N LEU A 624 -19.76 -2.28 -10.58
CA LEU A 624 -20.70 -1.27 -10.10
C LEU A 624 -20.17 -0.60 -8.83
N ALA A 625 -20.57 0.65 -8.61
CA ALA A 625 -20.19 1.41 -7.42
C ALA A 625 -20.65 0.73 -6.12
N ALA A 626 -19.83 0.81 -5.07
CA ALA A 626 -20.06 0.13 -3.80
C ALA A 626 -21.37 0.56 -3.13
N GLU A 627 -21.77 1.82 -3.29
CA GLU A 627 -23.02 2.40 -2.78
C GLU A 627 -24.24 1.74 -3.40
N ILE A 628 -24.21 1.51 -4.72
CA ILE A 628 -25.28 0.83 -5.46
C ILE A 628 -25.43 -0.59 -4.94
N ILE A 629 -24.30 -1.30 -4.78
CA ILE A 629 -24.30 -2.67 -4.26
C ILE A 629 -24.80 -2.72 -2.81
N TYR A 630 -24.45 -1.75 -1.99
CA TYR A 630 -24.94 -1.66 -0.62
C TYR A 630 -26.46 -1.45 -0.55
N VAL A 631 -26.98 -0.49 -1.31
CA VAL A 631 -28.43 -0.20 -1.38
C VAL A 631 -29.18 -1.42 -1.92
N CYS A 632 -28.69 -2.02 -2.99
CA CYS A 632 -29.29 -3.25 -3.55
C CYS A 632 -29.27 -4.40 -2.54
N SER A 633 -28.16 -4.61 -1.82
CA SER A 633 -28.06 -5.65 -0.79
C SER A 633 -29.05 -5.44 0.35
N PHE A 634 -29.22 -4.20 0.81
CA PHE A 634 -30.20 -3.86 1.84
C PHE A 634 -31.64 -4.15 1.37
N ILE A 635 -32.00 -3.66 0.18
CA ILE A 635 -33.34 -3.86 -0.40
C ILE A 635 -33.60 -5.35 -0.64
N HIS A 636 -32.63 -6.08 -1.18
CA HIS A 636 -32.73 -7.52 -1.44
C HIS A 636 -32.96 -8.29 -0.14
N THR A 637 -32.19 -7.99 0.90
CA THR A 637 -32.34 -8.63 2.22
C THR A 637 -33.72 -8.35 2.81
N PHE A 638 -34.16 -7.09 2.79
CA PHE A 638 -35.48 -6.71 3.30
C PHE A 638 -36.61 -7.40 2.53
N ALA A 639 -36.54 -7.40 1.19
CA ALA A 639 -37.53 -8.04 0.35
C ALA A 639 -37.58 -9.56 0.56
N ALA A 640 -36.43 -10.22 0.77
CA ALA A 640 -36.35 -11.63 1.11
C ALA A 640 -37.09 -11.95 2.40
N PHE A 641 -36.93 -11.11 3.44
CA PHE A 641 -37.63 -11.28 4.71
C PHE A 641 -39.14 -11.15 4.58
N VAL A 642 -39.62 -10.15 3.87
CA VAL A 642 -41.06 -9.99 3.60
C VAL A 642 -41.59 -11.20 2.83
N LEU A 643 -40.81 -11.72 1.87
CA LEU A 643 -41.21 -12.88 1.06
C LEU A 643 -41.30 -14.14 1.91
N MET A 644 -40.34 -14.37 2.82
CA MET A 644 -40.38 -15.48 3.77
C MET A 644 -41.57 -15.40 4.72
N ALA A 645 -41.90 -14.21 5.23
CA ALA A 645 -43.05 -14.01 6.11
C ALA A 645 -44.37 -14.33 5.40
N VAL A 646 -44.55 -13.82 4.17
CA VAL A 646 -45.73 -14.11 3.33
C VAL A 646 -45.83 -15.61 3.03
N TYR A 647 -44.72 -16.24 2.68
CA TYR A 647 -44.68 -17.67 2.35
C TYR A 647 -45.02 -18.54 3.56
N SER A 648 -44.49 -18.21 4.74
CA SER A 648 -44.74 -18.93 6.00
C SER A 648 -46.18 -18.78 6.47
N ALA A 649 -46.75 -17.56 6.39
CA ALA A 649 -48.14 -17.32 6.77
C ALA A 649 -49.12 -18.11 5.90
N LYS A 650 -48.83 -18.27 4.61
CA LYS A 650 -49.66 -19.09 3.73
C LYS A 650 -49.60 -20.57 4.07
N ILE A 651 -48.40 -21.12 4.31
CA ILE A 651 -48.25 -22.51 4.76
C ILE A 651 -49.07 -22.74 6.03
N TYR A 652 -48.99 -21.81 6.99
CA TYR A 652 -49.76 -21.88 8.22
C TYR A 652 -51.28 -21.87 7.96
N HIS A 653 -51.77 -20.93 7.14
CA HIS A 653 -53.19 -20.83 6.79
C HIS A 653 -53.72 -22.10 6.12
N GLU A 654 -52.97 -22.63 5.14
CA GLU A 654 -53.38 -23.80 4.37
C GLU A 654 -53.34 -25.09 5.20
N THR A 655 -52.37 -25.20 6.12
CA THR A 655 -52.28 -26.30 7.08
C THR A 655 -53.43 -26.26 8.10
N THR A 656 -53.69 -25.08 8.68
CA THR A 656 -54.79 -24.89 9.65
C THR A 656 -56.14 -25.17 9.00
N ARG A 657 -56.34 -24.75 7.76
CA ARG A 657 -57.56 -25.03 6.98
C ARG A 657 -57.75 -26.53 6.69
N ARG A 658 -56.68 -27.26 6.37
CA ARG A 658 -56.74 -28.72 6.18
C ARG A 658 -57.09 -29.44 7.47
N ILE A 659 -56.51 -29.03 8.60
CA ILE A 659 -56.82 -29.59 9.93
C ILE A 659 -58.30 -29.34 10.27
N TYR A 660 -58.79 -28.12 10.06
CA TYR A 660 -60.19 -27.75 10.33
C TYR A 660 -61.18 -28.53 9.45
N HIS A 661 -60.88 -28.73 8.16
CA HIS A 661 -61.70 -29.56 7.27
C HIS A 661 -61.63 -31.06 7.58
N HIS A 662 -60.52 -31.54 8.15
CA HIS A 662 -60.41 -32.94 8.59
C HIS A 662 -61.23 -33.18 9.87
N GLN A 663 -61.29 -32.20 10.78
CA GLN A 663 -62.15 -32.24 11.97
C GLN A 663 -63.65 -32.18 11.60
N GLN A 664 -64.04 -31.40 10.59
CA GLN A 664 -65.44 -31.36 10.11
C GLN A 664 -65.89 -32.58 9.29
N ARG A 665 -64.97 -33.45 8.83
CA ARG A 665 -65.31 -34.73 8.17
C ARG A 665 -65.33 -35.92 9.13
N GLY A 666 -64.96 -35.71 10.39
CA GLY A 666 -65.02 -36.70 11.47
C GLY A 666 -66.22 -36.55 12.41
N GLN A 667 -67.10 -35.57 12.15
CA GLN A 667 -68.49 -35.51 12.62
C GLN A 667 -69.38 -35.84 11.42
#